data_AF-A0AAW6TXG0-F1
#
_entry.id   AF-A0AAW6TXG0-F1
#
_cell.length_a   1.000
_cell.length_b   1.000
_cell.length_c   1.000
_cell.angle_alpha   90.00
_cell.angle_beta   90.00
_cell.angle_gamma   90.00
#
_symmetry.space_group_name_H-M   'P 1'
#
loop_
_entity.id
_entity.type
_entity.pdbx_description
1 polymer ?
#
loop_
_entity_poly.entity_id
_entity_poly.type
_entity_poly.pdbx_seq_one_letter_code
_entity_poly.pdbx_strand_id
1 'polypeptide(L)'
;MKNLNQISTSPLHGCRRSLSIAACVLLVCLSSSLRAETVVTWDFTEGAQGWVGNHFVKDLTAGPDGLAFVSNGIDPWIEGPPIDLPQEGMTRVTVTMKSDADAGAELFYGRHFEAGRSVRFMVTNDRQWHNYVLTIREPLGPGARFRLDPAAGPGSVVVRSIRVESLPGVAQPPLKTPRRLDADRTELASIRSGDLIVKHSRLRWGDFLIEVSGVEMAAGHASDIIGVMSDGQPRWLDLSSAQFTCDEIAGALVCVATLSDPDGGQWRLTRRFSPGRTPGTLVVDMEFATDRDRRAVYLPWLTLFPGLETYGPRKAQGLLAGLEYLADEPSSSRLDITTPEHVRRAPDPVKITFPLMAITHEDRYIGLIWEPSDLVAPVFDSPDTIYGSGAHVMALTAPAVGDLRFENDLAAHTPFPLLAGRPVRSRAMIVAGEGLTIVSAVEKYVQIRGLLPVPAFEGGFEAAVTLLARGWLDSAINEEGLFRHAVWGTSFRAQPASDAPVYMDWLARHCADTDLAERLKDGRDLALSKLPAGGPYWGTVSHVRTPAPALVLGDVEAYVRSRRSEAAVLLRNFDSQGIKRYQPGKVDYAKGHFADHANGLAAADVTRILEAATLSADPQLIEQSLALLDKQTALYAGTVPRGAQTWEVPLHTPDILASAHMVKAYTLGYVLSDDPDHLEQARYWAWTGVPFVYLANPTPGEVGPYATIAVLGATNWQAPIWFGLPVQWCGLVYGSALHQLGQYDSSGPWRMLAKAITAAGLQMTWPESDRERQGLLPDFFHLRAQISDGPAINPGTVQAHVPELFGRGQLYDVRRVDRRNWFVHAPCEIDDLDTSDDSLRFAVDGWGDATFHVLISGVPNELSSVTVGAPGEDATDAKTHFNPELKLLTITLTGPSEIRLRD
;
A
#
# COMPACT_ATOMS: atom_id res chain seq x y z
N MET A 1 0.50 5.87 75.88
CA MET A 1 0.99 4.71 76.68
C MET A 1 1.94 3.93 75.78
N LYS A 2 3.18 3.55 76.09
CA LYS A 2 4.21 3.81 77.13
C LYS A 2 5.54 3.80 76.32
N ASN A 3 6.60 4.58 76.54
CA ASN A 3 7.28 5.05 77.74
C ASN A 3 7.89 6.46 77.55
N LEU A 4 8.24 7.12 78.66
CA LEU A 4 9.02 8.38 78.69
C LEU A 4 10.51 8.12 78.96
N ASN A 5 11.31 9.15 78.65
CA ASN A 5 12.56 9.64 79.27
C ASN A 5 13.60 9.97 78.16
N GLN A 6 14.34 11.08 78.21
CA GLN A 6 14.80 11.86 79.37
C GLN A 6 14.98 13.36 79.05
N ILE A 7 15.03 14.23 80.06
CA ILE A 7 15.16 15.70 79.96
C ILE A 7 16.54 16.16 80.45
N SER A 8 17.23 17.03 79.69
CA SER A 8 18.31 17.96 80.11
C SER A 8 18.79 18.81 78.91
N THR A 9 19.28 20.07 78.97
CA THR A 9 19.17 21.19 79.94
C THR A 9 19.58 22.51 79.24
N SER A 10 19.04 23.66 79.67
CA SER A 10 19.56 25.02 79.37
C SER A 10 20.75 25.36 80.34
N PRO A 11 21.51 26.50 80.27
CA PRO A 11 21.12 27.82 79.73
C PRO A 11 22.22 28.83 79.22
N LEU A 12 21.74 30.02 78.81
CA LEU A 12 22.32 31.40 78.92
C LEU A 12 23.65 31.84 78.21
N HIS A 13 23.46 32.77 77.25
CA HIS A 13 24.16 34.07 77.04
C HIS A 13 25.63 34.17 76.55
N GLY A 14 25.83 34.86 75.42
CA GLY A 14 27.15 35.29 74.89
C GLY A 14 27.05 36.39 73.81
N CYS A 15 27.47 37.61 74.14
CA CYS A 15 27.21 38.86 73.42
C CYS A 15 28.12 39.13 72.18
N ARG A 16 27.57 39.78 71.12
CA ARG A 16 28.26 40.52 70.02
C ARG A 16 29.14 39.68 69.06
N ARG A 17 29.31 40.01 67.76
CA ARG A 17 29.21 41.30 67.03
C ARG A 17 29.12 41.08 65.50
N SER A 18 28.59 42.07 64.78
CA SER A 18 28.91 42.40 63.37
C SER A 18 28.63 41.37 62.25
N LEU A 19 27.59 41.61 61.43
CA LEU A 19 27.62 41.26 60.00
C LEU A 19 27.04 42.42 59.16
N SER A 20 27.75 42.74 58.08
CA SER A 20 27.38 43.78 57.12
C SER A 20 26.23 43.33 56.24
N ILE A 21 25.25 44.20 56.01
CA ILE A 21 24.17 43.95 55.04
C ILE A 21 24.72 44.19 53.63
N ALA A 22 25.06 43.11 52.93
CA ALA A 22 25.24 43.12 51.48
C ALA A 22 23.90 42.73 50.83
N ALA A 23 23.44 43.50 49.85
CA ALA A 23 22.15 43.29 49.21
C ALA A 23 22.19 42.06 48.29
N CYS A 24 21.43 41.01 48.63
CA CYS A 24 21.14 39.93 47.71
C CYS A 24 20.11 40.39 46.68
N VAL A 25 20.55 40.71 45.47
CA VAL A 25 19.68 40.73 44.29
C VAL A 25 19.28 39.29 44.00
N LEU A 26 18.04 38.92 44.31
CA LEU A 26 17.46 37.68 43.78
C LEU A 26 17.21 37.88 42.27
N LEU A 27 18.13 37.39 41.44
CA LEU A 27 17.75 37.00 40.08
C LEU A 27 16.85 35.76 40.20
N VAL A 28 15.54 36.00 40.17
CA VAL A 28 14.57 34.93 39.86
C VAL A 28 14.67 34.68 38.36
N CYS A 29 15.56 33.77 37.97
CA CYS A 29 15.53 33.20 36.63
C CYS A 29 14.24 32.37 36.50
N LEU A 30 13.20 32.99 35.95
CA LEU A 30 11.99 32.31 35.50
C LEU A 30 12.35 31.37 34.34
N SER A 31 12.73 30.14 34.66
CA SER A 31 12.80 29.05 33.69
C SER A 31 11.37 28.67 33.29
N SER A 32 10.86 29.35 32.26
CA SER A 32 9.61 29.01 31.58
C SER A 32 9.72 27.59 31.01
N SER A 33 9.20 26.61 31.75
CA SER A 33 9.23 25.21 31.33
C SER A 33 8.35 25.03 30.10
N LEU A 34 8.97 24.74 28.95
CA LEU A 34 8.30 24.44 27.69
C LEU A 34 7.57 23.07 27.74
N ARG A 35 6.52 23.02 28.55
CA ARG A 35 5.37 22.14 28.36
C ARG A 35 4.42 22.81 27.34
N ALA A 36 3.49 22.03 26.79
CA ALA A 36 2.38 22.60 26.08
C ALA A 36 1.62 23.56 27.02
N GLU A 37 1.52 24.83 26.65
CA GLU A 37 0.82 25.83 27.46
C GLU A 37 -0.63 25.90 26.98
N THR A 38 -1.59 25.51 27.83
CA THR A 38 -3.01 25.63 27.50
C THR A 38 -3.39 27.12 27.45
N VAL A 39 -3.64 27.61 26.25
CA VAL A 39 -4.01 29.02 26.01
C VAL A 39 -5.50 29.24 26.28
N VAL A 40 -6.33 28.28 25.87
CA VAL A 40 -7.77 28.27 26.18
C VAL A 40 -8.30 26.83 26.24
N THR A 41 -9.34 26.61 27.03
CA THR A 41 -10.22 25.44 26.91
C THR A 41 -11.65 25.96 26.91
N TRP A 42 -12.37 25.72 25.82
CA TRP A 42 -13.81 25.88 25.77
C TRP A 42 -14.44 24.58 26.27
N ASP A 43 -15.10 24.62 27.43
CA ASP A 43 -15.89 23.52 27.98
C ASP A 43 -17.37 23.81 27.72
N PHE A 44 -17.96 23.09 26.77
CA PHE A 44 -19.32 23.36 26.34
C PHE A 44 -20.39 22.84 27.28
N THR A 45 -20.01 22.12 28.34
CA THR A 45 -20.94 21.79 29.44
C THR A 45 -21.29 23.03 30.28
N GLU A 46 -20.47 24.09 30.21
CA GLU A 46 -20.67 25.37 30.89
C GLU A 46 -21.36 26.45 30.01
N GLY A 47 -21.74 26.11 28.76
CA GLY A 47 -22.40 27.00 27.81
C GLY A 47 -21.67 27.10 26.46
N ALA A 48 -22.23 27.84 25.50
CA ALA A 48 -21.66 27.94 24.15
C ALA A 48 -20.33 28.71 24.06
N GLN A 49 -19.91 29.42 25.11
CA GLN A 49 -18.64 30.16 25.21
C GLN A 49 -18.28 31.05 24.00
N GLY A 50 -19.29 31.66 23.35
CA GLY A 50 -19.11 32.53 22.19
C GLY A 50 -18.98 31.81 20.84
N TRP A 51 -19.13 30.48 20.81
CA TRP A 51 -19.23 29.71 19.56
C TRP A 51 -20.61 29.85 18.93
N VAL A 52 -20.64 29.98 17.61
CA VAL A 52 -21.87 30.13 16.80
C VAL A 52 -21.85 29.18 15.61
N GLY A 53 -23.02 28.71 15.19
CA GLY A 53 -23.20 27.85 14.02
C GLY A 53 -23.69 28.62 12.80
N ASN A 54 -23.43 28.06 11.62
CA ASN A 54 -24.01 28.55 10.37
C ASN A 54 -25.49 28.13 10.20
N HIS A 55 -26.08 28.42 9.05
CA HIS A 55 -27.49 28.11 8.77
C HIS A 55 -27.78 26.62 8.44
N PHE A 56 -26.76 25.78 8.29
CA PHE A 56 -26.88 24.32 8.14
C PHE A 56 -26.83 23.57 9.48
N VAL A 57 -26.32 24.23 10.52
CA VAL A 57 -26.33 23.79 11.92
C VAL A 57 -27.67 24.16 12.56
N LYS A 58 -28.53 23.17 12.84
CA LYS A 58 -29.80 23.38 13.57
C LYS A 58 -29.67 23.04 15.05
N ASP A 59 -30.52 23.71 15.84
CA ASP A 59 -30.77 23.43 17.26
C ASP A 59 -29.50 23.49 18.14
N LEU A 60 -28.54 24.34 17.75
CA LEU A 60 -27.27 24.54 18.45
C LEU A 60 -27.49 24.95 19.91
N THR A 61 -27.35 23.98 20.80
CA THR A 61 -27.73 24.12 22.21
C THR A 61 -26.61 23.57 23.10
N ALA A 62 -26.14 24.39 24.04
CA ALA A 62 -25.25 23.91 25.09
C ALA A 62 -26.05 23.21 26.20
N GLY A 63 -25.55 22.06 26.66
CA GLY A 63 -26.18 21.24 27.68
C GLY A 63 -25.14 20.39 28.44
N PRO A 64 -25.59 19.49 29.34
CA PRO A 64 -24.69 18.77 30.26
C PRO A 64 -23.68 17.83 29.57
N ASP A 65 -23.92 17.47 28.30
CA ASP A 65 -22.99 16.68 27.50
C ASP A 65 -21.99 17.54 26.69
N GLY A 66 -22.32 18.81 26.42
CA GLY A 66 -21.59 19.70 25.52
C GLY A 66 -22.51 20.54 24.62
N LEU A 67 -21.94 21.06 23.53
CA LEU A 67 -22.63 21.81 22.48
C LEU A 67 -23.19 20.82 21.44
N ALA A 68 -24.51 20.60 21.48
CA ALA A 68 -25.22 19.66 20.62
C ALA A 68 -25.90 20.38 19.45
N PHE A 69 -25.90 19.76 18.27
CA PHE A 69 -26.61 20.25 17.07
C PHE A 69 -26.85 19.14 16.04
N VAL A 70 -27.69 19.45 15.05
CA VAL A 70 -27.97 18.58 13.90
C VAL A 70 -27.48 19.23 12.61
N SER A 71 -26.66 18.50 11.85
CA SER A 71 -26.34 18.84 10.46
C SER A 71 -27.52 18.48 9.55
N ASN A 72 -27.87 19.38 8.63
CA ASN A 72 -28.99 19.20 7.69
C ASN A 72 -28.58 19.36 6.21
N GLY A 73 -27.28 19.45 5.90
CA GLY A 73 -26.84 19.79 4.55
C GLY A 73 -25.33 19.72 4.35
N ILE A 74 -24.89 20.29 3.23
CA ILE A 74 -23.49 20.34 2.80
C ILE A 74 -22.82 21.54 3.49
N ASP A 75 -21.68 21.33 4.15
CA ASP A 75 -20.89 22.33 4.91
C ASP A 75 -21.54 22.83 6.24
N PRO A 76 -21.91 21.97 7.20
CA PRO A 76 -22.25 22.38 8.57
C PRO A 76 -20.99 22.82 9.34
N TRP A 77 -20.98 24.02 9.91
CA TRP A 77 -19.83 24.49 10.71
C TRP A 77 -20.20 25.34 11.92
N ILE A 78 -19.34 25.26 12.94
CA ILE A 78 -19.34 26.14 14.11
C ILE A 78 -18.02 26.91 14.19
N GLU A 79 -18.04 28.19 14.58
CA GLU A 79 -16.84 29.02 14.72
C GLU A 79 -16.75 29.71 16.09
N GLY A 80 -15.53 29.84 16.60
CA GLY A 80 -15.23 30.39 17.92
C GLY A 80 -14.84 31.88 17.94
N PRO A 81 -14.75 32.47 19.14
CA PRO A 81 -14.20 33.81 19.33
C PRO A 81 -12.69 33.85 19.04
N PRO A 82 -12.11 35.03 18.75
CA PRO A 82 -10.66 35.18 18.61
C PRO A 82 -9.93 34.99 19.94
N ILE A 83 -8.73 34.40 19.87
CA ILE A 83 -7.79 34.23 20.98
C ILE A 83 -6.41 34.74 20.60
N ASP A 84 -5.59 35.05 21.60
CA ASP A 84 -4.20 35.47 21.38
C ASP A 84 -3.25 34.29 21.54
N LEU A 85 -2.65 33.88 20.42
CA LEU A 85 -1.58 32.87 20.39
C LEU A 85 -0.20 33.53 20.25
N PRO A 86 0.89 32.85 20.67
CA PRO A 86 2.24 33.31 20.42
C PRO A 86 2.54 33.52 18.92
N GLN A 87 3.46 34.45 18.64
CA GLN A 87 3.90 34.76 17.27
C GLN A 87 4.95 33.77 16.72
N GLU A 88 5.40 32.85 17.56
CA GLU A 88 6.37 31.79 17.24
C GLU A 88 5.87 30.45 17.79
N GLY A 89 6.37 29.35 17.23
CA GLY A 89 5.96 28.00 17.62
C GLY A 89 4.75 27.49 16.83
N MET A 90 4.05 26.54 17.42
CA MET A 90 2.98 25.76 16.77
C MET A 90 1.76 25.69 17.68
N THR A 91 0.60 25.35 17.12
CA THR A 91 -0.66 25.27 17.87
C THR A 91 -1.21 23.85 17.84
N ARG A 92 -1.53 23.27 18.99
CA ARG A 92 -2.30 22.03 19.08
C ARG A 92 -3.74 22.35 19.47
N VAL A 93 -4.70 21.76 18.76
CA VAL A 93 -6.12 21.82 19.07
C VAL A 93 -6.60 20.41 19.36
N THR A 94 -7.20 20.18 20.53
CA THR A 94 -7.85 18.91 20.87
C THR A 94 -9.36 19.12 20.88
N VAL A 95 -10.07 18.42 19.99
CA VAL A 95 -11.54 18.43 19.93
C VAL A 95 -12.05 17.15 20.57
N THR A 96 -12.87 17.26 21.62
CA THR A 96 -13.56 16.14 22.24
C THR A 96 -15.01 16.13 21.77
N MET A 97 -15.42 15.15 20.96
CA MET A 97 -16.76 15.09 20.40
C MET A 97 -17.28 13.66 20.19
N LYS A 98 -18.59 13.55 19.96
CA LYS A 98 -19.28 12.35 19.48
C LYS A 98 -20.17 12.70 18.29
N SER A 99 -20.30 11.80 17.32
CA SER A 99 -21.07 12.00 16.09
C SER A 99 -21.80 10.73 15.66
N ASP A 100 -22.91 10.89 14.92
CA ASP A 100 -23.45 9.88 14.00
C ASP A 100 -23.67 10.39 12.56
N ALA A 101 -23.04 11.52 12.22
CA ALA A 101 -22.92 12.00 10.86
C ALA A 101 -21.88 11.17 10.05
N ASP A 102 -21.56 11.63 8.84
CA ASP A 102 -20.43 11.09 8.08
C ASP A 102 -19.09 11.37 8.76
N ALA A 103 -18.05 10.66 8.32
CA ALA A 103 -16.74 10.67 8.94
C ALA A 103 -15.86 11.87 8.51
N GLY A 104 -16.26 12.71 7.56
CA GLY A 104 -15.41 13.80 7.07
C GLY A 104 -15.44 15.03 7.98
N ALA A 105 -14.29 15.44 8.52
CA ALA A 105 -14.18 16.69 9.26
C ALA A 105 -12.95 17.54 8.91
N GLU A 106 -13.06 18.84 9.14
CA GLU A 106 -12.05 19.85 8.84
C GLU A 106 -12.03 20.93 9.94
N LEU A 107 -10.84 21.32 10.40
CA LEU A 107 -10.64 22.43 11.34
C LEU A 107 -9.92 23.57 10.61
N PHE A 108 -10.64 24.64 10.30
CA PHE A 108 -10.09 25.87 9.75
C PHE A 108 -9.49 26.76 10.86
N TYR A 109 -8.40 27.46 10.54
CA TYR A 109 -7.67 28.31 11.48
C TYR A 109 -7.20 29.63 10.86
N GLY A 110 -7.06 30.67 11.70
CA GLY A 110 -6.49 31.97 11.32
C GLY A 110 -7.32 33.16 11.77
N ARG A 111 -6.89 34.39 11.43
CA ARG A 111 -7.69 35.61 11.70
C ARG A 111 -8.95 35.68 10.83
N HIS A 112 -8.85 35.11 9.64
CA HIS A 112 -9.90 34.90 8.67
C HIS A 112 -9.75 33.46 8.15
N PHE A 113 -10.85 32.81 7.77
CA PHE A 113 -10.80 31.45 7.24
C PHE A 113 -10.63 31.49 5.73
N GLU A 114 -9.66 30.75 5.22
CA GLU A 114 -9.28 30.70 3.80
C GLU A 114 -8.96 29.27 3.37
N ALA A 115 -9.20 28.95 2.11
CA ALA A 115 -8.97 27.61 1.57
C ALA A 115 -7.49 27.22 1.67
N GLY A 116 -7.21 26.04 2.22
CA GLY A 116 -5.85 25.54 2.47
C GLY A 116 -5.27 25.88 3.84
N ARG A 117 -5.98 26.64 4.69
CA ARG A 117 -5.58 26.86 6.11
C ARG A 117 -6.51 26.11 7.05
N SER A 118 -6.40 24.80 6.94
CA SER A 118 -7.22 23.83 7.66
C SER A 118 -6.45 22.55 7.96
N VAL A 119 -6.95 21.77 8.93
CA VAL A 119 -6.50 20.39 9.19
C VAL A 119 -7.69 19.47 8.99
N ARG A 120 -7.60 18.56 8.01
CA ARG A 120 -8.61 17.51 7.78
C ARG A 120 -8.36 16.31 8.66
N PHE A 121 -9.42 15.68 9.14
CA PHE A 121 -9.37 14.50 9.98
C PHE A 121 -10.64 13.65 9.82
N MET A 122 -10.56 12.38 10.18
CA MET A 122 -11.70 11.46 10.14
C MET A 122 -12.34 11.33 11.51
N VAL A 123 -13.66 11.48 11.57
CA VAL A 123 -14.50 11.33 12.75
C VAL A 123 -14.96 9.88 12.86
N THR A 124 -14.93 9.36 14.09
CA THR A 124 -15.49 8.06 14.44
C THR A 124 -16.96 8.28 14.75
N ASN A 125 -17.85 7.82 13.87
CA ASN A 125 -19.29 8.08 13.91
C ASN A 125 -20.07 6.99 14.67
N ASP A 126 -19.51 6.52 15.78
CA ASP A 126 -20.03 5.43 16.62
C ASP A 126 -20.89 5.91 17.81
N ARG A 127 -21.21 7.22 17.87
CA ARG A 127 -21.86 7.92 19.00
C ARG A 127 -21.07 7.92 20.32
N GLN A 128 -19.81 7.48 20.33
CA GLN A 128 -18.94 7.50 21.52
C GLN A 128 -18.06 8.76 21.57
N TRP A 129 -17.46 9.01 22.73
CA TRP A 129 -16.60 10.18 22.95
C TRP A 129 -15.17 9.91 22.49
N HIS A 130 -14.71 10.69 21.52
CA HIS A 130 -13.36 10.61 20.97
C HIS A 130 -12.61 11.93 21.12
N ASN A 131 -11.28 11.87 21.14
CA ASN A 131 -10.39 13.03 21.17
C ASN A 131 -9.61 13.12 19.85
N TYR A 132 -9.83 14.19 19.10
CA TYR A 132 -9.11 14.47 17.85
C TYR A 132 -8.02 15.50 18.12
N VAL A 133 -6.76 15.09 18.03
CA VAL A 133 -5.59 15.93 18.31
C VAL A 133 -5.01 16.44 17.00
N LEU A 134 -5.20 17.72 16.73
CA LEU A 134 -4.84 18.39 15.48
C LEU A 134 -3.68 19.36 15.77
N THR A 135 -2.56 19.27 15.04
CA THR A 135 -1.41 20.14 15.28
C THR A 135 -1.07 20.97 14.03
N ILE A 136 -1.11 22.29 14.19
CA ILE A 136 -0.90 23.30 13.17
C ILE A 136 0.55 23.80 13.28
N ARG A 137 1.34 23.56 12.24
CA ARG A 137 2.77 23.94 12.14
C ARG A 137 2.99 25.45 12.04
N GLU A 138 2.02 26.20 11.51
CA GLU A 138 2.13 27.64 11.30
C GLU A 138 1.93 28.44 12.60
N PRO A 139 2.76 29.46 12.89
CA PRO A 139 2.47 30.42 13.94
C PRO A 139 1.21 31.22 13.59
N LEU A 140 0.21 31.21 14.48
CA LEU A 140 -1.08 31.88 14.25
C LEU A 140 -1.13 33.31 14.82
N GLY A 141 -0.40 33.57 15.90
CA GLY A 141 -0.29 34.89 16.51
C GLY A 141 -1.59 35.44 17.16
N PRO A 142 -1.59 36.73 17.55
CA PRO A 142 -2.74 37.39 18.16
C PRO A 142 -3.98 37.44 17.25
N GLY A 143 -5.17 37.32 17.83
CA GLY A 143 -6.47 37.37 17.14
C GLY A 143 -6.82 36.14 16.29
N ALA A 144 -6.20 34.98 16.53
CA ALA A 144 -6.48 33.74 15.82
C ALA A 144 -7.87 33.18 16.19
N ARG A 145 -8.59 32.63 15.21
CA ARG A 145 -9.89 31.97 15.36
C ARG A 145 -9.81 30.53 14.87
N PHE A 146 -10.80 29.74 15.27
CA PHE A 146 -11.03 28.37 14.80
C PHE A 146 -12.46 28.22 14.31
N ARG A 147 -12.63 27.48 13.22
CA ARG A 147 -13.91 26.99 12.68
C ARG A 147 -13.80 25.47 12.57
N LEU A 148 -14.77 24.77 13.13
CA LEU A 148 -14.87 23.31 13.09
C LEU A 148 -16.05 22.92 12.19
N ASP A 149 -15.73 22.09 11.21
CA ASP A 149 -16.63 21.52 10.22
C ASP A 149 -16.63 20.01 10.50
N PRO A 150 -17.57 19.49 11.33
CA PRO A 150 -17.43 18.17 11.94
C PRO A 150 -18.12 17.04 11.17
N ALA A 151 -18.65 17.35 9.98
CA ALA A 151 -19.38 16.48 9.06
C ALA A 151 -19.48 17.17 7.69
N ALA A 152 -19.65 16.41 6.61
CA ALA A 152 -20.01 16.95 5.28
C ALA A 152 -21.48 16.70 4.89
N GLY A 153 -22.19 15.86 5.64
CA GLY A 153 -23.57 15.43 5.43
C GLY A 153 -24.43 15.47 6.71
N PRO A 154 -25.66 14.94 6.66
CA PRO A 154 -26.62 15.03 7.76
C PRO A 154 -26.28 14.07 8.92
N GLY A 155 -26.57 14.49 10.15
CA GLY A 155 -26.36 13.71 11.37
C GLY A 155 -26.31 14.55 12.63
N SER A 156 -26.18 13.91 13.78
CA SER A 156 -26.12 14.55 15.10
C SER A 156 -24.68 14.66 15.56
N VAL A 157 -24.28 15.84 16.05
CA VAL A 157 -22.94 16.09 16.60
C VAL A 157 -23.07 16.68 17.99
N VAL A 158 -22.23 16.23 18.93
CA VAL A 158 -22.06 16.87 20.23
C VAL A 158 -20.58 17.09 20.51
N VAL A 159 -20.18 18.36 20.62
CA VAL A 159 -18.81 18.75 20.98
C VAL A 159 -18.78 19.06 22.48
N ARG A 160 -18.02 18.30 23.25
CA ARG A 160 -17.86 18.51 24.70
C ARG A 160 -16.88 19.63 24.99
N SER A 161 -15.73 19.63 24.34
CA SER A 161 -14.70 20.63 24.57
C SER A 161 -13.77 20.82 23.38
N ILE A 162 -13.25 22.04 23.25
CA ILE A 162 -12.12 22.35 22.37
C ILE A 162 -11.01 22.97 23.22
N ARG A 163 -9.85 22.33 23.29
CA ARG A 163 -8.65 22.83 23.98
C ARG A 163 -7.63 23.29 22.98
N VAL A 164 -7.03 24.47 23.20
CA VAL A 164 -5.93 25.00 22.40
C VAL A 164 -4.68 25.11 23.27
N GLU A 165 -3.58 24.54 22.80
CA GLU A 165 -2.27 24.57 23.45
C GLU A 165 -1.20 25.15 22.52
N SER A 166 -0.31 25.98 23.06
CA SER A 166 0.88 26.44 22.35
C SER A 166 2.04 25.45 22.56
N LEU A 167 2.79 25.17 21.50
CA LEU A 167 3.96 24.30 21.47
C LEU A 167 5.20 25.05 20.96
N PRO A 168 6.42 24.78 21.49
CA PRO A 168 7.64 25.30 20.88
C PRO A 168 7.84 24.76 19.47
N GLY A 169 8.47 25.55 18.59
CA GLY A 169 8.86 25.10 17.26
C GLY A 169 9.90 23.97 17.29
N VAL A 170 9.95 23.15 16.25
CA VAL A 170 10.91 22.04 16.13
C VAL A 170 12.27 22.57 15.70
N ALA A 171 13.28 22.51 16.57
CA ALA A 171 14.65 22.73 16.13
C ALA A 171 15.11 21.52 15.32
N GLN A 172 15.59 21.74 14.10
CA GLN A 172 16.13 20.67 13.26
C GLN A 172 17.45 20.13 13.84
N PRO A 173 17.73 18.82 13.72
CA PRO A 173 19.00 18.24 14.14
C PRO A 173 20.18 18.86 13.37
N PRO A 174 21.28 19.27 14.03
CA PRO A 174 22.50 19.78 13.40
C PRO A 174 23.33 18.63 12.82
N LEU A 175 22.79 17.98 11.78
CA LEU A 175 23.43 16.87 11.09
C LEU A 175 24.73 17.31 10.41
N LYS A 176 25.75 16.44 10.43
CA LYS A 176 27.03 16.67 9.73
C LYS A 176 27.06 15.85 8.44
N THR A 177 27.64 16.42 7.39
CA THR A 177 27.95 15.66 6.17
C THR A 177 28.85 14.47 6.51
N PRO A 178 28.49 13.24 6.12
CA PRO A 178 29.28 12.05 6.40
C PRO A 178 30.61 12.07 5.63
N ARG A 179 31.52 11.18 6.02
CA ARG A 179 32.74 10.85 5.29
C ARG A 179 32.94 9.36 5.33
N ARG A 180 33.52 8.80 4.28
CA ARG A 180 33.86 7.38 4.20
C ARG A 180 35.00 7.05 5.17
N LEU A 181 34.96 5.84 5.71
CA LEU A 181 36.00 5.30 6.59
C LEU A 181 37.32 5.09 5.81
N ASP A 182 38.42 5.64 6.32
CA ASP A 182 39.78 5.34 5.86
C ASP A 182 40.22 3.97 6.43
N ALA A 183 39.87 2.90 5.69
CA ALA A 183 40.09 1.51 6.08
C ALA A 183 41.58 1.16 6.25
N ASP A 184 42.47 1.75 5.45
CA ASP A 184 43.91 1.46 5.48
C ASP A 184 44.59 2.01 6.75
N ARG A 185 43.94 2.94 7.45
CA ARG A 185 44.48 3.61 8.65
C ARG A 185 43.72 3.31 9.93
N THR A 186 42.73 2.42 9.88
CA THR A 186 41.84 2.14 11.01
C THR A 186 41.91 0.67 11.41
N GLU A 187 41.95 0.39 12.71
CA GLU A 187 41.81 -0.98 13.19
C GLU A 187 40.33 -1.43 13.06
N LEU A 188 40.10 -2.48 12.28
CA LEU A 188 38.76 -2.96 11.94
C LEU A 188 38.43 -4.29 12.64
N ALA A 189 37.19 -4.43 13.07
CA ALA A 189 36.55 -5.72 13.33
C ALA A 189 35.57 -6.00 12.18
N SER A 190 35.40 -7.26 11.79
CA SER A 190 34.53 -7.59 10.64
C SER A 190 33.70 -8.83 10.89
N ILE A 191 32.51 -8.88 10.29
CA ILE A 191 31.67 -10.06 10.26
C ILE A 191 30.96 -10.21 8.92
N ARG A 192 30.64 -11.45 8.55
CA ARG A 192 30.06 -11.82 7.25
C ARG A 192 28.83 -12.69 7.35
N SER A 193 27.99 -12.63 6.31
CA SER A 193 26.82 -13.48 6.09
C SER A 193 26.71 -13.77 4.60
N GLY A 194 27.24 -14.91 4.14
CA GLY A 194 27.52 -15.11 2.71
C GLY A 194 28.52 -14.04 2.22
N ASP A 195 28.20 -13.42 1.08
CA ASP A 195 29.02 -12.40 0.42
C ASP A 195 28.83 -10.98 0.98
N LEU A 196 27.88 -10.79 1.90
CA LEU A 196 27.70 -9.54 2.66
C LEU A 196 28.68 -9.50 3.84
N ILE A 197 29.51 -8.47 3.89
CA ILE A 197 30.50 -8.22 4.96
C ILE A 197 30.26 -6.82 5.53
N VAL A 198 30.28 -6.69 6.86
CA VAL A 198 30.45 -5.39 7.53
C VAL A 198 31.84 -5.30 8.15
N LYS A 199 32.52 -4.18 7.96
CA LYS A 199 33.82 -3.84 8.55
C LYS A 199 33.67 -2.59 9.40
N HIS A 200 33.72 -2.73 10.73
CA HIS A 200 33.49 -1.64 11.69
C HIS A 200 34.81 -1.19 12.33
N SER A 201 35.02 0.12 12.48
CA SER A 201 36.11 0.66 13.29
C SER A 201 36.02 0.15 14.73
N ARG A 202 37.13 -0.25 15.33
CA ARG A 202 37.18 -0.56 16.77
C ARG A 202 37.16 0.67 17.67
N LEU A 203 37.38 1.86 17.11
CA LEU A 203 37.66 3.10 17.84
C LEU A 203 36.62 4.22 17.66
N ARG A 204 35.70 4.12 16.68
CA ARG A 204 34.66 5.15 16.44
C ARG A 204 33.27 4.54 16.26
N TRP A 205 32.29 5.09 16.98
CA TRP A 205 30.88 4.70 16.86
C TRP A 205 30.32 4.99 15.48
N GLY A 206 29.59 4.03 14.89
CA GLY A 206 28.91 4.19 13.61
C GLY A 206 29.83 4.26 12.38
N ASP A 207 31.14 4.18 12.57
CA ASP A 207 32.15 4.28 11.51
C ASP A 207 32.46 2.88 10.93
N PHE A 208 31.71 2.48 9.90
CA PHE A 208 31.80 1.17 9.27
C PHE A 208 31.53 1.19 7.77
N LEU A 209 31.96 0.14 7.08
CA LEU A 209 31.77 -0.10 5.65
C LEU A 209 30.99 -1.40 5.43
N ILE A 210 30.21 -1.46 4.35
CA ILE A 210 29.46 -2.64 3.92
C ILE A 210 29.92 -3.05 2.51
N GLU A 211 30.37 -4.30 2.39
CA GLU A 211 30.81 -4.91 1.13
C GLU A 211 29.88 -6.05 0.72
N VAL A 212 29.70 -6.21 -0.59
CA VAL A 212 28.84 -7.21 -1.24
C VAL A 212 29.60 -7.80 -2.42
N SER A 213 29.90 -9.11 -2.39
CA SER A 213 30.74 -9.79 -3.38
C SER A 213 32.09 -9.07 -3.61
N GLY A 214 32.67 -8.51 -2.54
CA GLY A 214 33.94 -7.77 -2.57
C GLY A 214 33.88 -6.31 -3.04
N VAL A 215 32.69 -5.79 -3.41
CA VAL A 215 32.49 -4.39 -3.79
C VAL A 215 31.86 -3.62 -2.63
N GLU A 216 32.38 -2.44 -2.30
CA GLU A 216 31.80 -1.59 -1.26
C GLU A 216 30.52 -0.92 -1.73
N MET A 217 29.40 -1.22 -1.04
CA MET A 217 28.07 -0.74 -1.42
C MET A 217 27.56 0.43 -0.56
N ALA A 218 27.98 0.53 0.71
CA ALA A 218 27.57 1.62 1.61
C ALA A 218 28.53 1.81 2.79
N ALA A 219 28.43 2.98 3.43
CA ALA A 219 29.11 3.30 4.68
C ALA A 219 28.13 3.69 5.80
N GLY A 220 28.56 3.62 7.06
CA GLY A 220 27.84 4.10 8.23
C GLY A 220 28.00 5.60 8.49
N HIS A 221 27.62 6.07 9.69
CA HIS A 221 27.77 7.46 10.11
C HIS A 221 28.56 7.63 11.42
N ALA A 222 29.78 8.17 11.31
CA ALA A 222 30.68 8.45 12.44
C ALA A 222 30.32 9.72 13.25
N SER A 223 29.14 10.32 13.04
CA SER A 223 28.71 11.57 13.68
C SER A 223 27.20 11.61 13.97
N ASP A 224 26.61 10.44 14.23
CA ASP A 224 25.26 10.31 14.80
C ASP A 224 25.10 11.21 16.05
N ILE A 225 23.92 11.79 16.25
CA ILE A 225 23.61 12.67 17.39
C ILE A 225 22.36 12.21 18.15
N ILE A 226 22.29 12.47 19.46
CA ILE A 226 21.09 12.24 20.28
C ILE A 226 20.44 13.60 20.60
N GLY A 227 19.13 13.74 20.38
CA GLY A 227 18.38 14.93 20.77
C GLY A 227 17.68 14.73 22.11
N VAL A 228 18.09 15.49 23.14
CA VAL A 228 17.53 15.46 24.50
C VAL A 228 17.02 16.83 24.92
N MET A 229 15.93 16.92 25.68
CA MET A 229 15.41 18.19 26.16
C MET A 229 16.03 18.57 27.50
N SER A 230 16.61 19.77 27.57
CA SER A 230 17.25 20.39 28.74
C SER A 230 16.90 21.87 28.74
N ASP A 231 16.51 22.43 29.89
CA ASP A 231 16.00 23.81 30.04
C ASP A 231 14.89 24.20 29.03
N GLY A 232 14.06 23.22 28.62
CA GLY A 232 12.99 23.41 27.64
C GLY A 232 13.45 23.45 26.18
N GLN A 233 14.74 23.34 25.88
CA GLN A 233 15.31 23.36 24.53
C GLN A 233 15.96 22.01 24.18
N PRO A 234 16.00 21.63 22.89
CA PRO A 234 16.74 20.45 22.47
C PRO A 234 18.25 20.71 22.52
N ARG A 235 18.96 19.82 23.21
CA ARG A 235 20.42 19.68 23.21
C ARG A 235 20.79 18.47 22.38
N TRP A 236 21.83 18.63 21.57
CA TRP A 236 22.32 17.61 20.64
C TRP A 236 23.63 17.04 21.16
N LEU A 237 23.61 15.77 21.57
CA LEU A 237 24.78 15.05 22.07
C LEU A 237 25.49 14.38 20.89
N ASP A 238 26.77 14.70 20.69
CA ASP A 238 27.56 14.25 19.54
C ASP A 238 28.27 12.92 19.83
N LEU A 239 27.87 11.84 19.17
CA LEU A 239 28.44 10.50 19.41
C LEU A 239 29.87 10.37 18.90
N SER A 240 30.40 11.32 18.11
CA SER A 240 31.83 11.34 17.78
C SER A 240 32.71 11.69 18.99
N SER A 241 32.13 12.10 20.11
CA SER A 241 32.80 12.36 21.39
C SER A 241 32.66 11.24 22.42
N ALA A 242 31.90 10.18 22.11
CA ALA A 242 31.63 9.08 23.03
C ALA A 242 32.87 8.20 23.26
N GLN A 243 33.00 7.66 24.48
CA GLN A 243 33.91 6.55 24.73
C GLN A 243 33.33 5.30 24.06
N PHE A 244 34.13 4.63 23.22
CA PHE A 244 33.66 3.58 22.33
C PHE A 244 34.55 2.34 22.35
N THR A 245 33.92 1.18 22.21
CA THR A 245 34.56 -0.11 21.96
C THR A 245 33.72 -0.90 20.95
N CYS A 246 34.35 -1.66 20.06
CA CYS A 246 33.63 -2.71 19.34
C CYS A 246 34.46 -3.99 19.22
N ASP A 247 33.90 -5.08 19.74
CA ASP A 247 34.56 -6.36 19.90
C ASP A 247 33.75 -7.51 19.31
N GLU A 248 34.45 -8.54 18.84
CA GLU A 248 33.81 -9.76 18.37
C GLU A 248 33.49 -10.67 19.57
N ILE A 249 32.20 -10.85 19.85
CA ILE A 249 31.70 -11.64 20.99
C ILE A 249 30.71 -12.69 20.48
N ALA A 250 31.16 -13.94 20.51
CA ALA A 250 30.41 -15.13 20.07
C ALA A 250 29.86 -14.98 18.63
N GLY A 251 30.77 -14.72 17.66
CA GLY A 251 30.41 -14.62 16.24
C GLY A 251 29.47 -13.44 15.93
N ALA A 252 29.72 -12.29 16.55
CA ALA A 252 28.98 -11.05 16.36
C ALA A 252 29.82 -9.86 16.80
N LEU A 253 29.72 -8.73 16.09
CA LEU A 253 30.34 -7.48 16.54
C LEU A 253 29.41 -6.81 17.55
N VAL A 254 29.91 -6.57 18.76
CA VAL A 254 29.19 -5.87 19.82
C VAL A 254 29.86 -4.51 20.03
N CYS A 255 29.25 -3.48 19.46
CA CYS A 255 29.72 -2.11 19.55
C CYS A 255 28.98 -1.37 20.67
N VAL A 256 29.70 -0.72 21.58
CA VAL A 256 29.17 0.00 22.75
C VAL A 256 29.73 1.42 22.77
N ALA A 257 28.86 2.42 22.89
CA ALA A 257 29.24 3.81 23.13
C ALA A 257 28.70 4.29 24.48
N THR A 258 29.47 5.14 25.16
CA THR A 258 29.06 5.83 26.39
C THR A 258 29.44 7.30 26.37
N LEU A 259 28.56 8.15 26.90
CA LEU A 259 28.74 9.60 26.98
C LEU A 259 27.87 10.19 28.10
N SER A 260 28.24 11.38 28.58
CA SER A 260 27.43 12.14 29.54
C SER A 260 26.64 13.25 28.85
N ASP A 261 25.41 13.51 29.30
CA ASP A 261 24.65 14.70 28.92
C ASP A 261 24.89 15.90 29.87
N PRO A 262 24.55 17.14 29.45
CA PRO A 262 24.75 18.34 30.27
C PRO A 262 24.04 18.32 31.63
N ASP A 263 22.95 17.55 31.76
CA ASP A 263 22.14 17.43 32.97
C ASP A 263 22.60 16.24 33.85
N GLY A 264 23.83 15.78 33.62
CA GLY A 264 24.56 14.78 34.42
C GLY A 264 24.08 13.33 34.24
N GLY A 265 23.33 13.03 33.18
CA GLY A 265 22.89 11.67 32.84
C GLY A 265 23.95 10.93 32.05
N GLN A 266 24.18 9.67 32.39
CA GLN A 266 25.09 8.77 31.68
C GLN A 266 24.30 7.94 30.69
N TRP A 267 24.76 7.95 29.43
CA TRP A 267 24.15 7.22 28.33
C TRP A 267 25.00 6.01 27.98
N ARG A 268 24.33 4.90 27.68
CA ARG A 268 24.94 3.68 27.14
C ARG A 268 24.14 3.25 25.92
N LEU A 269 24.83 3.17 24.78
CA LEU A 269 24.29 2.70 23.52
C LEU A 269 24.91 1.35 23.20
N THR A 270 24.17 0.47 22.52
CA THR A 270 24.72 -0.80 22.01
C THR A 270 24.16 -1.08 20.62
N ARG A 271 25.05 -1.42 19.68
CA ARG A 271 24.73 -1.96 18.34
C ARG A 271 25.40 -3.34 18.25
N ARG A 272 24.62 -4.41 18.08
CA ARG A 272 25.13 -5.78 17.86
C ARG A 272 24.86 -6.19 16.41
N PHE A 273 25.91 -6.40 15.62
CA PHE A 273 25.85 -6.94 14.27
C PHE A 273 26.10 -8.45 14.31
N SER A 274 25.18 -9.26 13.80
CA SER A 274 25.33 -10.71 13.72
C SER A 274 24.80 -11.27 12.40
N PRO A 275 25.26 -12.45 11.94
CA PRO A 275 24.77 -13.06 10.71
C PRO A 275 23.29 -13.45 10.88
N GLY A 276 22.46 -13.11 9.89
CA GLY A 276 21.10 -13.61 9.79
C GLY A 276 21.08 -15.11 9.48
N ARG A 277 19.90 -15.74 9.66
CA ARG A 277 19.68 -17.15 9.30
C ARG A 277 19.81 -17.40 7.80
N THR A 278 19.51 -16.37 7.01
CA THR A 278 19.58 -16.37 5.55
C THR A 278 20.89 -15.69 5.12
N PRO A 279 21.71 -16.30 4.22
CA PRO A 279 22.90 -15.63 3.66
C PRO A 279 22.57 -14.29 3.01
N GLY A 280 23.52 -13.36 2.94
CA GLY A 280 23.28 -11.99 2.45
C GLY A 280 22.45 -11.14 3.42
N THR A 281 22.45 -11.46 4.71
CA THR A 281 21.68 -10.76 5.75
C THR A 281 22.50 -10.58 7.04
N LEU A 282 22.56 -9.37 7.58
CA LEU A 282 23.11 -9.06 8.90
C LEU A 282 22.01 -8.49 9.81
N VAL A 283 21.75 -9.13 10.95
CA VAL A 283 20.85 -8.62 11.98
C VAL A 283 21.58 -7.59 12.84
N VAL A 284 20.94 -6.44 13.06
CA VAL A 284 21.42 -5.34 13.89
C VAL A 284 20.45 -5.13 15.06
N ASP A 285 20.80 -5.64 16.24
CA ASP A 285 20.08 -5.33 17.48
C ASP A 285 20.62 -4.02 18.07
N MET A 286 19.72 -3.10 18.46
CA MET A 286 20.06 -1.73 18.85
C MET A 286 19.41 -1.37 20.18
N GLU A 287 20.16 -0.72 21.07
CA GLU A 287 19.72 -0.34 22.41
C GLU A 287 20.20 1.07 22.78
N PHE A 288 19.30 1.88 23.36
CA PHE A 288 19.63 3.12 24.07
C PHE A 288 19.19 3.01 25.53
N ALA A 289 20.12 3.27 26.45
CA ALA A 289 19.86 3.34 27.89
C ALA A 289 20.45 4.62 28.50
N THR A 290 19.82 5.11 29.56
CA THR A 290 20.32 6.19 30.41
C THR A 290 20.08 5.88 31.89
N ASP A 291 20.93 6.40 32.78
CA ASP A 291 20.84 6.22 34.24
C ASP A 291 19.87 7.20 34.94
N ARG A 292 19.31 8.17 34.20
CA ARG A 292 18.36 9.17 34.69
C ARG A 292 17.16 9.25 33.77
N ASP A 293 16.02 9.70 34.29
CA ASP A 293 14.87 10.01 33.45
C ASP A 293 15.22 11.16 32.48
N ARG A 294 14.86 10.98 31.22
CA ARG A 294 15.13 11.90 30.12
C ARG A 294 13.92 12.07 29.23
N ARG A 295 13.88 13.18 28.50
CA ARG A 295 12.89 13.45 27.45
C ARG A 295 13.64 13.61 26.14
N ALA A 296 13.48 12.67 25.22
CA ALA A 296 14.18 12.66 23.94
C ALA A 296 13.29 13.23 22.82
N VAL A 297 13.92 13.88 21.83
CA VAL A 297 13.29 14.29 20.56
C VAL A 297 13.83 13.52 19.36
N TYR A 298 15.00 12.88 19.50
CA TYR A 298 15.68 12.19 18.42
C TYR A 298 16.62 11.10 18.94
N LEU A 299 16.51 9.88 18.42
CA LEU A 299 17.53 8.81 18.57
C LEU A 299 17.88 8.23 17.18
N PRO A 300 19.17 8.07 16.84
CA PRO A 300 19.60 7.46 15.58
C PRO A 300 19.82 5.95 15.77
N TRP A 301 18.86 5.11 15.37
CA TRP A 301 19.00 3.66 15.47
C TRP A 301 20.16 3.16 14.58
N LEU A 302 20.10 3.49 13.30
CA LEU A 302 21.09 3.11 12.29
C LEU A 302 21.03 4.11 11.13
N THR A 303 22.19 4.50 10.59
CA THR A 303 22.31 5.42 9.45
C THR A 303 23.26 4.78 8.43
N LEU A 304 22.82 4.62 7.17
CA LEU A 304 23.62 4.10 6.06
C LEU A 304 23.63 5.08 4.89
N PHE A 305 24.76 5.19 4.22
CA PHE A 305 24.95 5.96 2.99
C PHE A 305 25.42 5.05 1.84
N PRO A 306 24.50 4.47 1.04
CA PRO A 306 24.85 3.78 -0.20
C PRO A 306 25.53 4.74 -1.18
N GLY A 307 26.69 4.37 -1.71
CA GLY A 307 27.45 5.16 -2.67
C GLY A 307 28.42 6.21 -2.08
N LEU A 308 28.55 6.31 -0.75
CA LEU A 308 29.38 7.35 -0.11
C LEU A 308 30.85 7.25 -0.52
N GLU A 309 31.34 8.25 -1.26
CA GLU A 309 32.69 8.31 -1.83
C GLU A 309 33.05 7.09 -2.71
N THR A 310 32.04 6.36 -3.22
CA THR A 310 32.19 5.25 -4.19
C THR A 310 31.47 5.57 -5.50
N TYR A 311 30.26 5.08 -5.72
CA TYR A 311 29.44 5.35 -6.92
C TYR A 311 28.55 6.60 -6.82
N GLY A 312 28.53 7.26 -5.67
CA GLY A 312 27.88 8.55 -5.47
C GLY A 312 26.35 8.49 -5.65
N PRO A 313 25.74 9.50 -6.31
CA PRO A 313 24.29 9.69 -6.34
C PRO A 313 23.58 8.86 -7.43
N ARG A 314 24.30 8.03 -8.18
CA ARG A 314 23.76 7.22 -9.28
C ARG A 314 23.14 5.93 -8.74
N LYS A 315 22.07 5.45 -9.38
CA LYS A 315 21.46 4.14 -9.07
C LYS A 315 20.82 3.53 -10.32
N ALA A 316 20.70 2.21 -10.36
CA ALA A 316 19.90 1.52 -11.37
C ALA A 316 18.41 1.60 -11.00
N GLN A 317 18.08 1.26 -9.75
CA GLN A 317 16.77 1.46 -9.15
C GLN A 317 16.87 1.84 -7.67
N GLY A 318 15.78 2.38 -7.12
CA GLY A 318 15.61 2.60 -5.68
C GLY A 318 14.18 2.32 -5.24
N LEU A 319 14.00 1.85 -4.01
CA LEU A 319 12.69 1.52 -3.46
C LEU A 319 12.55 1.96 -2.00
N LEU A 320 11.40 2.50 -1.68
CA LEU A 320 10.81 2.53 -0.34
C LEU A 320 9.38 2.01 -0.51
N ALA A 321 9.09 0.82 0.02
CA ALA A 321 7.89 0.09 -0.35
C ALA A 321 6.61 0.88 0.01
N GLY A 322 5.73 1.06 -0.99
CA GLY A 322 4.52 1.87 -0.90
C GLY A 322 4.67 3.37 -1.24
N LEU A 323 5.90 3.87 -1.49
CA LEU A 323 6.19 5.31 -1.58
C LEU A 323 7.12 5.73 -2.72
N GLU A 324 8.20 4.98 -2.96
CA GLU A 324 9.18 5.26 -4.00
C GLU A 324 9.45 3.97 -4.79
N TYR A 325 9.37 4.03 -6.12
CA TYR A 325 9.93 3.02 -7.02
C TYR A 325 10.59 3.77 -8.17
N LEU A 326 11.91 3.94 -8.03
CA LEU A 326 12.72 4.83 -8.83
C LEU A 326 13.54 4.02 -9.84
N ALA A 327 13.80 4.61 -11.02
CA ALA A 327 15.00 4.25 -11.77
C ALA A 327 16.16 5.07 -11.19
N ASP A 328 16.79 5.96 -11.97
CA ASP A 328 17.88 6.82 -11.51
C ASP A 328 17.40 8.20 -11.00
N GLU A 329 16.15 8.58 -11.25
CA GLU A 329 15.58 9.88 -10.89
C GLU A 329 15.51 10.15 -9.36
N PRO A 330 15.47 11.42 -8.91
CA PRO A 330 15.42 11.74 -7.49
C PRO A 330 14.16 11.24 -6.78
N SER A 331 14.32 10.70 -5.57
CA SER A 331 13.25 10.55 -4.59
C SER A 331 12.62 11.90 -4.27
N SER A 332 11.37 11.90 -3.82
CA SER A 332 10.62 13.11 -3.49
C SER A 332 10.63 14.17 -4.61
N SER A 333 10.71 13.76 -5.88
CA SER A 333 10.60 14.67 -7.02
C SER A 333 9.15 15.14 -7.22
N ARG A 334 8.96 16.16 -8.07
CA ARG A 334 7.64 16.71 -8.41
C ARG A 334 7.02 16.11 -9.68
N LEU A 335 7.54 14.97 -10.16
CA LEU A 335 7.07 14.34 -11.40
C LEU A 335 5.69 13.70 -11.23
N ASP A 336 5.40 13.16 -10.04
CA ASP A 336 4.17 12.42 -9.73
C ASP A 336 3.18 13.23 -8.86
N ILE A 337 3.69 14.22 -8.12
CA ILE A 337 2.93 15.11 -7.23
C ILE A 337 3.55 16.50 -7.24
N THR A 338 2.73 17.54 -7.43
CA THR A 338 3.12 18.96 -7.47
C THR A 338 2.84 19.73 -6.17
N THR A 339 2.04 19.16 -5.28
CA THR A 339 1.71 19.69 -3.94
C THR A 339 2.80 19.31 -2.91
N PRO A 340 2.83 19.89 -1.69
CA PRO A 340 3.88 19.64 -0.69
C PRO A 340 4.10 18.17 -0.29
N GLU A 341 3.08 17.33 -0.45
CA GLU A 341 3.08 15.89 -0.18
C GLU A 341 3.96 15.09 -1.15
N HIS A 342 4.60 15.75 -2.12
CA HIS A 342 5.68 15.16 -2.91
C HIS A 342 6.89 14.73 -2.06
N VAL A 343 7.05 15.27 -0.85
CA VAL A 343 8.15 14.90 0.06
C VAL A 343 7.81 13.61 0.81
N ARG A 344 8.71 12.63 0.76
CA ARG A 344 8.54 11.25 1.28
C ARG A 344 9.75 10.78 2.10
N ARG A 345 10.52 11.73 2.64
CA ARG A 345 11.80 11.51 3.31
C ARG A 345 11.68 10.77 4.63
N ALA A 346 10.65 11.07 5.42
CA ALA A 346 10.35 10.37 6.67
C ALA A 346 8.83 10.18 6.73
N PRO A 347 8.30 9.14 6.05
CA PRO A 347 6.87 8.99 5.82
C PRO A 347 6.11 8.58 7.08
N ASP A 348 4.81 8.77 7.04
CA ASP A 348 3.88 8.14 7.97
C ASP A 348 3.92 6.60 7.80
N PRO A 349 4.11 5.81 8.87
CA PRO A 349 4.13 4.34 8.82
C PRO A 349 2.94 3.71 8.09
N VAL A 350 1.76 4.33 8.10
CA VAL A 350 0.57 3.79 7.41
C VAL A 350 0.75 3.73 5.89
N LYS A 351 1.62 4.58 5.32
CA LYS A 351 1.91 4.63 3.88
C LYS A 351 2.89 3.56 3.41
N ILE A 352 3.54 2.86 4.34
CA ILE A 352 4.56 1.87 4.04
C ILE A 352 3.88 0.51 3.91
N THR A 353 3.93 -0.08 2.71
CA THR A 353 3.29 -1.38 2.43
C THR A 353 3.99 -2.52 3.17
N PHE A 354 5.33 -2.45 3.29
CA PHE A 354 6.11 -3.30 4.19
C PHE A 354 7.48 -2.70 4.51
N PRO A 355 8.11 -3.03 5.65
CA PRO A 355 9.37 -2.42 6.06
C PRO A 355 10.57 -2.88 5.23
N LEU A 356 10.72 -2.29 4.04
CA LEU A 356 11.87 -2.40 3.14
C LEU A 356 12.19 -1.04 2.50
N MET A 357 13.46 -0.65 2.54
CA MET A 357 14.04 0.35 1.63
C MET A 357 15.35 -0.19 1.06
N ALA A 358 15.65 0.10 -0.21
CA ALA A 358 16.81 -0.44 -0.89
C ALA A 358 17.25 0.41 -2.10
N ILE A 359 18.51 0.24 -2.50
CA ILE A 359 19.13 0.81 -3.70
C ILE A 359 19.80 -0.33 -4.49
N THR A 360 19.72 -0.30 -5.82
CA THR A 360 20.56 -1.13 -6.70
C THR A 360 21.56 -0.31 -7.49
N HIS A 361 22.76 -0.86 -7.68
CA HIS A 361 23.85 -0.28 -8.45
C HIS A 361 24.77 -1.41 -8.94
N GLU A 362 25.18 -1.39 -10.22
CA GLU A 362 26.08 -2.37 -10.87
C GLU A 362 25.85 -3.82 -10.38
N ASP A 363 24.71 -4.37 -10.78
CA ASP A 363 24.28 -5.76 -10.58
C ASP A 363 24.23 -6.21 -9.11
N ARG A 364 24.16 -5.25 -8.17
CA ARG A 364 24.06 -5.49 -6.72
C ARG A 364 22.96 -4.64 -6.11
N TYR A 365 22.38 -5.14 -5.02
CA TYR A 365 21.47 -4.38 -4.16
C TYR A 365 21.99 -4.31 -2.73
N ILE A 366 21.61 -3.23 -2.04
CA ILE A 366 21.71 -3.09 -0.59
C ILE A 366 20.43 -2.47 -0.05
N GLY A 367 19.94 -2.96 1.08
CA GLY A 367 18.71 -2.49 1.70
C GLY A 367 18.66 -2.67 3.21
N LEU A 368 17.63 -2.05 3.81
CA LEU A 368 17.28 -2.14 5.21
C LEU A 368 15.85 -2.66 5.37
N ILE A 369 15.72 -3.69 6.22
CA ILE A 369 14.46 -4.21 6.75
C ILE A 369 14.40 -3.87 8.23
N TRP A 370 13.23 -3.50 8.77
CA TRP A 370 13.08 -3.19 10.20
C TRP A 370 11.86 -3.84 10.85
N GLU A 371 11.86 -3.89 12.18
CA GLU A 371 10.68 -4.21 12.99
C GLU A 371 9.86 -2.91 13.22
N PRO A 372 8.61 -2.80 12.73
CA PRO A 372 7.77 -1.62 12.94
C PRO A 372 7.45 -1.40 14.43
N SER A 373 7.51 -0.14 14.88
CA SER A 373 7.07 0.28 16.23
C SER A 373 6.96 1.81 16.31
N ASP A 374 6.29 2.32 17.34
CA ASP A 374 6.15 3.76 17.62
C ASP A 374 7.48 4.50 17.84
N LEU A 375 8.60 3.77 17.97
CA LEU A 375 9.94 4.31 18.11
C LEU A 375 10.79 4.20 16.84
N VAL A 376 10.25 3.74 15.70
CA VAL A 376 11.02 3.57 14.45
C VAL A 376 10.35 4.30 13.28
N ALA A 377 10.89 5.46 12.93
CA ALA A 377 10.67 6.12 11.63
C ALA A 377 11.81 5.76 10.67
N PRO A 378 11.53 5.21 9.48
CA PRO A 378 12.50 5.15 8.40
C PRO A 378 12.74 6.53 7.80
N VAL A 379 13.93 6.73 7.26
CA VAL A 379 14.35 7.92 6.54
C VAL A 379 15.04 7.49 5.25
N PHE A 380 14.57 8.00 4.11
CA PHE A 380 15.08 7.65 2.78
C PHE A 380 15.18 8.91 1.91
N ASP A 381 16.33 9.16 1.29
CA ASP A 381 16.50 10.24 0.32
C ASP A 381 17.61 9.84 -0.68
N SER A 382 17.34 10.00 -1.97
CA SER A 382 18.12 9.45 -3.08
C SER A 382 18.05 10.38 -4.30
N PRO A 383 19.08 11.21 -4.56
CA PRO A 383 20.26 11.41 -3.75
C PRO A 383 19.94 12.07 -2.40
N ASP A 384 20.82 11.88 -1.42
CA ASP A 384 20.70 12.43 -0.08
C ASP A 384 20.89 13.96 -0.07
N THR A 385 19.79 14.65 0.21
CA THR A 385 19.76 16.10 0.47
C THR A 385 19.61 16.43 1.96
N ILE A 386 19.54 15.42 2.83
CA ILE A 386 19.38 15.55 4.28
C ILE A 386 20.73 15.82 4.96
N TYR A 387 21.74 15.01 4.64
CA TYR A 387 23.12 15.18 5.15
C TYR A 387 24.04 15.83 4.10
N GLY A 388 23.62 15.86 2.83
CA GLY A 388 24.42 16.37 1.72
C GLY A 388 25.64 15.50 1.41
N SER A 389 25.51 14.18 1.59
CA SER A 389 26.60 13.21 1.44
C SER A 389 27.19 13.07 0.04
N GLY A 390 26.48 13.54 -1.00
CA GLY A 390 26.81 13.23 -2.40
C GLY A 390 26.49 11.78 -2.79
N ALA A 391 25.72 11.08 -1.97
CA ALA A 391 25.37 9.67 -2.09
C ALA A 391 23.85 9.48 -1.93
N HIS A 392 23.39 8.31 -1.47
CA HIS A 392 22.02 8.07 -1.02
C HIS A 392 21.99 7.98 0.52
N VAL A 393 20.83 8.08 1.17
CA VAL A 393 20.67 7.80 2.61
C VAL A 393 19.53 6.83 2.88
N MET A 394 19.80 5.86 3.76
CA MET A 394 18.82 4.96 4.37
C MET A 394 19.06 4.93 5.88
N ALA A 395 18.13 5.43 6.68
CA ALA A 395 18.30 5.52 8.13
C ALA A 395 17.04 5.14 8.91
N LEU A 396 17.21 4.78 10.18
CA LEU A 396 16.15 4.47 11.13
C LEU A 396 16.31 5.39 12.35
N THR A 397 15.24 6.08 12.75
CA THR A 397 15.27 7.13 13.79
C THR A 397 14.09 6.99 14.75
N ALA A 398 14.18 7.56 15.95
CA ALA A 398 13.09 7.62 16.93
C ALA A 398 12.65 9.06 17.23
N PRO A 399 11.35 9.32 17.48
CA PRO A 399 10.24 8.37 17.42
C PRO A 399 9.76 8.14 15.98
N ALA A 400 8.78 7.26 15.80
CA ALA A 400 8.01 7.15 14.57
C ALA A 400 7.23 8.46 14.28
N VAL A 401 6.75 8.63 13.04
CA VAL A 401 5.80 9.69 12.69
C VAL A 401 4.44 9.39 13.32
N GLY A 402 3.78 10.42 13.85
CA GLY A 402 2.53 10.33 14.62
C GLY A 402 2.37 11.55 15.55
N ASP A 403 1.63 11.41 16.66
CA ASP A 403 1.28 12.50 17.61
C ASP A 403 2.46 13.33 18.16
N LEU A 404 3.68 12.80 18.07
CA LEU A 404 4.91 13.39 18.60
C LEU A 404 5.82 13.99 17.51
N ARG A 405 5.65 13.58 16.26
CA ARG A 405 6.54 13.88 15.14
C ARG A 405 5.73 13.93 13.85
N PHE A 406 5.73 15.09 13.19
CA PHE A 406 5.11 15.23 11.88
C PHE A 406 5.85 14.41 10.82
N GLU A 407 5.13 14.08 9.76
CA GLU A 407 5.71 13.52 8.55
C GLU A 407 6.79 14.45 7.97
N ASN A 408 7.85 13.84 7.46
CA ASN A 408 9.05 14.44 6.89
C ASN A 408 9.95 15.28 7.83
N ASP A 409 9.54 15.55 9.07
CA ASP A 409 10.46 16.10 10.07
C ASP A 409 11.45 15.04 10.56
N LEU A 410 12.67 15.47 10.88
CA LEU A 410 13.73 14.57 11.36
C LEU A 410 13.65 14.33 12.88
N ALA A 411 13.11 15.28 13.64
CA ALA A 411 12.98 15.22 15.09
C ALA A 411 11.53 15.41 15.55
N ALA A 412 11.22 14.93 16.75
CA ALA A 412 9.91 15.10 17.38
C ALA A 412 9.65 16.55 17.81
N HIS A 413 8.42 17.04 17.57
CA HIS A 413 7.95 18.29 18.17
C HIS A 413 7.53 18.09 19.64
N THR A 414 7.10 16.89 20.01
CA THR A 414 6.76 16.54 21.40
C THR A 414 7.76 15.49 21.91
N PRO A 415 8.53 15.77 22.97
CA PRO A 415 9.57 14.85 23.41
C PRO A 415 9.01 13.66 24.21
N PHE A 416 9.43 12.46 23.85
CA PHE A 416 9.03 11.18 24.44
C PHE A 416 9.89 10.83 25.67
N PRO A 417 9.34 10.10 26.67
CA PRO A 417 10.07 9.74 27.87
C PRO A 417 11.04 8.57 27.64
N LEU A 418 12.23 8.67 28.23
CA LEU A 418 13.16 7.57 28.47
C LEU A 418 13.34 7.46 29.98
N LEU A 419 13.10 6.28 30.54
CA LEU A 419 13.12 6.07 31.99
C LEU A 419 14.45 5.49 32.45
N ALA A 420 14.93 5.94 33.60
CA ALA A 420 16.19 5.51 34.21
C ALA A 420 16.29 3.96 34.28
N GLY A 421 17.36 3.41 33.72
CA GLY A 421 17.62 1.97 33.72
C GLY A 421 16.65 1.12 32.89
N ARG A 422 15.75 1.73 32.10
CA ARG A 422 14.83 1.02 31.19
C ARG A 422 15.23 1.27 29.73
N PRO A 423 16.05 0.39 29.13
CA PRO A 423 16.49 0.56 27.75
C PRO A 423 15.30 0.55 26.77
N VAL A 424 15.36 1.42 25.77
CA VAL A 424 14.56 1.28 24.54
C VAL A 424 15.37 0.50 23.49
N ARG A 425 14.67 -0.31 22.69
CA ARG A 425 15.29 -1.22 21.72
C ARG A 425 14.63 -1.16 20.36
N SER A 426 15.40 -1.48 19.33
CA SER A 426 14.92 -1.70 17.97
C SER A 426 15.78 -2.77 17.30
N ARG A 427 15.24 -3.44 16.28
CA ARG A 427 15.98 -4.36 15.41
C ARG A 427 15.80 -3.97 13.95
N ALA A 428 16.91 -4.04 13.23
CA ALA A 428 16.95 -3.97 11.77
C ALA A 428 17.71 -5.16 11.19
N MET A 429 17.59 -5.35 9.88
CA MET A 429 18.44 -6.23 9.11
C MET A 429 18.98 -5.47 7.91
N ILE A 430 20.30 -5.51 7.72
CA ILE A 430 20.95 -5.12 6.48
C ILE A 430 20.84 -6.33 5.55
N VAL A 431 20.24 -6.13 4.37
CA VAL A 431 20.15 -7.14 3.31
C VAL A 431 20.94 -6.70 2.10
N ALA A 432 21.62 -7.64 1.46
CA ALA A 432 22.36 -7.38 0.23
C ALA A 432 22.61 -8.65 -0.57
N GLY A 433 22.90 -8.47 -1.85
CA GLY A 433 23.27 -9.52 -2.77
C GLY A 433 23.41 -9.00 -4.19
N GLU A 434 23.52 -9.93 -5.13
CA GLU A 434 23.49 -9.65 -6.56
C GLU A 434 22.02 -9.48 -7.03
N GLY A 435 21.82 -8.65 -8.05
CA GLY A 435 20.51 -8.31 -8.60
C GLY A 435 20.57 -7.08 -9.50
N LEU A 436 20.16 -7.23 -10.76
CA LEU A 436 20.10 -6.15 -11.76
C LEU A 436 19.09 -5.04 -11.39
N THR A 437 18.07 -5.40 -10.60
CA THR A 437 16.91 -4.56 -10.28
C THR A 437 16.50 -4.75 -8.82
N ILE A 438 15.58 -3.92 -8.35
CA ILE A 438 15.13 -3.94 -6.95
C ILE A 438 14.30 -5.18 -6.58
N VAL A 439 13.85 -5.96 -7.57
CA VAL A 439 13.10 -7.21 -7.37
C VAL A 439 13.83 -8.15 -6.41
N SER A 440 15.15 -8.30 -6.54
CA SER A 440 15.94 -9.18 -5.67
C SER A 440 15.93 -8.75 -4.20
N ALA A 441 15.72 -7.46 -3.90
CA ALA A 441 15.54 -6.98 -2.53
C ALA A 441 14.11 -7.27 -1.99
N VAL A 442 13.09 -7.26 -2.86
CA VAL A 442 11.71 -7.62 -2.53
C VAL A 442 11.58 -9.12 -2.28
N GLU A 443 12.16 -9.94 -3.16
CA GLU A 443 12.32 -11.39 -2.96
C GLU A 443 13.04 -11.69 -1.63
N LYS A 444 14.10 -10.93 -1.32
CA LYS A 444 14.83 -11.08 -0.07
C LYS A 444 13.99 -10.76 1.16
N TYR A 445 13.16 -9.71 1.10
CA TYR A 445 12.21 -9.39 2.15
C TYR A 445 11.25 -10.55 2.40
N VAL A 446 10.63 -11.09 1.35
CA VAL A 446 9.68 -12.22 1.45
C VAL A 446 10.37 -13.49 1.94
N GLN A 447 11.60 -13.78 1.50
CA GLN A 447 12.40 -14.91 1.97
C GLN A 447 12.70 -14.82 3.49
N ILE A 448 12.88 -13.62 4.03
CA ILE A 448 13.25 -13.40 5.45
C ILE A 448 12.02 -13.33 6.36
N ARG A 449 10.99 -12.60 5.93
CA ARG A 449 9.80 -12.29 6.75
C ARG A 449 8.65 -13.28 6.55
N GLY A 450 8.67 -14.03 5.45
CA GLY A 450 7.53 -14.79 5.00
C GLY A 450 6.42 -13.88 4.50
N LEU A 451 5.24 -14.48 4.33
CA LEU A 451 4.00 -13.80 4.02
C LEU A 451 3.03 -13.98 5.20
N LEU A 452 2.12 -13.03 5.38
CA LEU A 452 1.08 -13.12 6.40
C LEU A 452 0.09 -14.27 6.05
N PRO A 453 -0.75 -14.70 7.00
CA PRO A 453 -1.90 -15.55 6.67
C PRO A 453 -2.85 -14.82 5.71
N VAL A 454 -3.51 -15.58 4.82
CA VAL A 454 -4.64 -15.07 4.02
C VAL A 454 -5.69 -14.50 4.99
N PRO A 455 -6.19 -13.26 4.79
CA PRO A 455 -7.22 -12.68 5.63
C PRO A 455 -8.48 -13.55 5.69
N ALA A 456 -9.11 -13.63 6.85
CA ALA A 456 -10.41 -14.25 6.99
C ALA A 456 -11.50 -13.25 6.56
N PHE A 457 -12.61 -13.76 6.04
CA PHE A 457 -13.83 -12.98 5.86
C PHE A 457 -14.87 -13.49 6.88
N GLU A 458 -15.48 -12.59 7.65
CA GLU A 458 -16.45 -12.96 8.69
C GLU A 458 -17.65 -13.70 8.07
N GLY A 459 -18.06 -14.80 8.70
CA GLY A 459 -19.10 -15.70 8.16
C GLY A 459 -18.67 -16.57 6.97
N GLY A 460 -17.47 -16.34 6.39
CA GLY A 460 -16.88 -17.18 5.35
C GLY A 460 -17.66 -17.18 4.03
N PHE A 461 -17.68 -18.35 3.37
CA PHE A 461 -18.21 -18.49 2.00
C PHE A 461 -19.67 -18.05 1.85
N GLU A 462 -20.56 -18.54 2.73
CA GLU A 462 -22.00 -18.23 2.67
C GLU A 462 -22.29 -16.74 2.86
N ALA A 463 -21.53 -16.08 3.74
CA ALA A 463 -21.62 -14.63 3.95
C ALA A 463 -21.13 -13.86 2.72
N ALA A 464 -20.03 -14.30 2.08
CA ALA A 464 -19.52 -13.67 0.87
C ALA A 464 -20.52 -13.82 -0.30
N VAL A 465 -21.11 -15.01 -0.49
CA VAL A 465 -22.17 -15.24 -1.48
C VAL A 465 -23.38 -14.35 -1.21
N THR A 466 -23.84 -14.28 0.03
CA THR A 466 -25.00 -13.44 0.43
C THR A 466 -24.72 -11.95 0.16
N LEU A 467 -23.56 -11.46 0.57
CA LEU A 467 -23.17 -10.05 0.42
C LEU A 467 -23.08 -9.64 -1.06
N LEU A 468 -22.42 -10.44 -1.90
CA LEU A 468 -22.29 -10.17 -3.33
C LEU A 468 -23.61 -10.33 -4.09
N ALA A 469 -24.46 -11.26 -3.67
CA ALA A 469 -25.82 -11.42 -4.20
C ALA A 469 -26.68 -10.16 -3.93
N ARG A 470 -26.62 -9.60 -2.72
CA ARG A 470 -27.23 -8.31 -2.42
C ARG A 470 -26.58 -7.17 -3.21
N GLY A 471 -25.28 -7.24 -3.46
CA GLY A 471 -24.57 -6.30 -4.35
C GLY A 471 -25.19 -6.23 -5.74
N TRP A 472 -25.49 -7.37 -6.37
CA TRP A 472 -26.11 -7.41 -7.70
C TRP A 472 -27.62 -7.11 -7.71
N LEU A 473 -28.36 -7.42 -6.64
CA LEU A 473 -29.83 -7.34 -6.61
C LEU A 473 -30.39 -6.13 -5.88
N ASP A 474 -29.80 -5.75 -4.75
CA ASP A 474 -30.37 -4.83 -3.76
C ASP A 474 -29.66 -3.46 -3.73
N SER A 475 -28.49 -3.31 -4.39
CA SER A 475 -27.71 -2.07 -4.42
C SER A 475 -28.05 -1.18 -5.63
N ALA A 476 -27.64 0.10 -5.57
CA ALA A 476 -27.83 1.06 -6.65
C ALA A 476 -26.95 0.81 -7.91
N ILE A 477 -26.19 -0.29 -7.96
CA ILE A 477 -25.49 -0.72 -9.18
C ILE A 477 -26.45 -1.23 -10.26
N ASN A 478 -27.65 -1.69 -9.87
CA ASN A 478 -28.64 -2.32 -10.75
C ASN A 478 -29.83 -1.38 -11.00
N GLU A 479 -30.00 -0.96 -12.26
CA GLU A 479 -31.12 -0.18 -12.76
C GLU A 479 -31.97 -1.07 -13.69
N GLU A 480 -32.90 -1.83 -13.09
CA GLU A 480 -33.84 -2.72 -13.80
C GLU A 480 -33.17 -3.75 -14.74
N GLY A 481 -32.02 -4.30 -14.37
CA GLY A 481 -31.23 -5.24 -15.18
C GLY A 481 -30.20 -4.58 -16.10
N LEU A 482 -30.06 -3.26 -16.07
CA LEU A 482 -28.88 -2.54 -16.56
C LEU A 482 -27.92 -2.32 -15.38
N PHE A 483 -26.61 -2.40 -15.62
CA PHE A 483 -25.61 -2.31 -14.56
C PHE A 483 -24.69 -1.11 -14.75
N ARG A 484 -24.44 -0.42 -13.64
CA ARG A 484 -23.43 0.65 -13.55
C ARG A 484 -22.05 0.03 -13.39
N HIS A 485 -21.02 0.74 -13.84
CA HIS A 485 -19.64 0.36 -13.53
C HIS A 485 -19.33 0.62 -12.03
N ALA A 486 -19.76 1.77 -11.53
CA ALA A 486 -19.76 2.13 -10.12
C ALA A 486 -20.93 3.07 -9.80
N VAL A 487 -21.37 3.12 -8.53
CA VAL A 487 -22.33 4.12 -8.05
C VAL A 487 -21.57 5.37 -7.63
N TRP A 488 -21.73 6.46 -8.39
CA TRP A 488 -21.11 7.76 -8.09
C TRP A 488 -21.91 8.93 -8.70
N GLY A 489 -23.00 9.31 -8.04
CA GLY A 489 -23.90 10.38 -8.51
C GLY A 489 -24.41 10.13 -9.94
N THR A 490 -24.15 11.07 -10.85
CA THR A 490 -24.55 10.95 -12.27
C THR A 490 -23.49 10.31 -13.19
N SER A 491 -22.31 9.96 -12.65
CA SER A 491 -21.25 9.26 -13.39
C SER A 491 -21.57 7.77 -13.53
N PHE A 492 -20.93 7.09 -14.48
CA PHE A 492 -21.07 5.64 -14.69
C PHE A 492 -22.54 5.19 -14.82
N ARG A 493 -23.26 5.74 -15.80
CA ARG A 493 -24.66 5.39 -16.08
C ARG A 493 -24.81 3.89 -16.35
N ALA A 494 -25.96 3.33 -15.99
CA ALA A 494 -26.24 1.92 -16.20
C ALA A 494 -26.26 1.56 -17.70
N GLN A 495 -25.76 0.37 -18.02
CA GLN A 495 -25.63 -0.18 -19.38
C GLN A 495 -25.85 -1.70 -19.37
N PRO A 496 -26.13 -2.33 -20.53
CA PRO A 496 -26.13 -3.79 -20.64
C PRO A 496 -24.74 -4.36 -20.31
N ALA A 497 -24.71 -5.39 -19.46
CA ALA A 497 -23.48 -6.01 -18.97
C ALA A 497 -23.59 -7.54 -19.09
N SER A 498 -22.66 -8.18 -19.80
CA SER A 498 -22.64 -9.62 -20.10
C SER A 498 -22.01 -10.45 -18.98
N ASP A 499 -21.18 -9.82 -18.14
CA ASP A 499 -20.53 -10.39 -16.98
C ASP A 499 -21.48 -10.50 -15.78
N ALA A 500 -22.30 -9.46 -15.53
CA ALA A 500 -23.29 -9.44 -14.46
C ALA A 500 -24.23 -10.70 -14.41
N PRO A 501 -24.87 -11.15 -15.51
CA PRO A 501 -25.69 -12.36 -15.48
C PRO A 501 -24.88 -13.62 -15.17
N VAL A 502 -23.64 -13.75 -15.65
CA VAL A 502 -22.76 -14.89 -15.33
C VAL A 502 -22.44 -14.92 -13.83
N TYR A 503 -22.10 -13.76 -13.25
CA TYR A 503 -21.83 -13.65 -11.82
C TYR A 503 -23.05 -13.95 -10.95
N MET A 504 -24.24 -13.47 -11.32
CA MET A 504 -25.50 -13.81 -10.63
C MET A 504 -25.85 -15.29 -10.78
N ASP A 505 -25.64 -15.89 -11.95
CA ASP A 505 -25.91 -17.29 -12.25
C ASP A 505 -25.00 -18.25 -11.46
N TRP A 506 -23.74 -17.87 -11.25
CA TRP A 506 -22.81 -18.58 -10.37
C TRP A 506 -23.24 -18.46 -8.89
N LEU A 507 -23.59 -17.26 -8.42
CA LEU A 507 -24.07 -17.05 -7.04
C LEU A 507 -25.35 -17.85 -6.76
N ALA A 508 -26.28 -17.91 -7.71
CA ALA A 508 -27.55 -18.64 -7.56
C ALA A 508 -27.36 -20.14 -7.30
N ARG A 509 -26.25 -20.72 -7.76
CA ARG A 509 -25.89 -22.13 -7.54
C ARG A 509 -25.13 -22.39 -6.23
N HIS A 510 -24.57 -21.33 -5.65
CA HIS A 510 -23.77 -21.40 -4.42
C HIS A 510 -24.49 -20.78 -3.21
N CYS A 511 -25.69 -20.22 -3.40
CA CYS A 511 -26.48 -19.60 -2.35
C CYS A 511 -27.37 -20.65 -1.65
N ALA A 512 -27.16 -20.85 -0.34
CA ALA A 512 -27.98 -21.75 0.46
C ALA A 512 -29.41 -21.23 0.76
N ASP A 513 -29.64 -19.92 0.62
CA ASP A 513 -30.96 -19.28 0.74
C ASP A 513 -31.72 -19.45 -0.59
N THR A 514 -32.78 -20.25 -0.58
CA THR A 514 -33.55 -20.57 -1.79
C THR A 514 -34.29 -19.37 -2.37
N ASP A 515 -34.71 -18.42 -1.53
CA ASP A 515 -35.44 -17.24 -1.97
C ASP A 515 -34.46 -16.25 -2.62
N LEU A 516 -33.27 -16.07 -2.04
CA LEU A 516 -32.20 -15.27 -2.63
C LEU A 516 -31.66 -15.90 -3.92
N ALA A 517 -31.51 -17.23 -3.96
CA ALA A 517 -31.12 -17.97 -5.16
C ALA A 517 -32.13 -17.80 -6.31
N GLU A 518 -33.44 -17.79 -6.04
CA GLU A 518 -34.45 -17.55 -7.07
C GLU A 518 -34.42 -16.09 -7.57
N ARG A 519 -34.30 -15.12 -6.66
CA ARG A 519 -34.12 -13.70 -7.02
C ARG A 519 -32.90 -13.45 -7.89
N LEU A 520 -31.81 -14.20 -7.70
CA LEU A 520 -30.62 -14.14 -8.55
C LEU A 520 -30.89 -14.65 -9.96
N LYS A 521 -31.72 -15.69 -10.13
CA LYS A 521 -32.14 -16.19 -11.45
C LYS A 521 -33.04 -15.17 -12.16
N ASP A 522 -34.01 -14.59 -11.44
CA ASP A 522 -34.85 -13.50 -11.97
C ASP A 522 -34.00 -12.30 -12.41
N GLY A 523 -33.03 -11.90 -11.59
CA GLY A 523 -32.09 -10.81 -11.89
C GLY A 523 -31.20 -11.12 -13.10
N ARG A 524 -30.68 -12.34 -13.21
CA ARG A 524 -29.96 -12.86 -14.38
C ARG A 524 -30.82 -12.80 -15.64
N ASP A 525 -32.04 -13.30 -15.61
CA ASP A 525 -32.90 -13.37 -16.79
C ASP A 525 -33.36 -11.98 -17.24
N LEU A 526 -33.62 -11.08 -16.28
CA LEU A 526 -33.84 -9.66 -16.57
C LEU A 526 -32.60 -9.02 -17.21
N ALA A 527 -31.39 -9.26 -16.70
CA ALA A 527 -30.15 -8.76 -17.28
C ALA A 527 -29.91 -9.26 -18.71
N LEU A 528 -30.11 -10.55 -18.95
CA LEU A 528 -30.02 -11.16 -20.28
C LEU A 528 -31.02 -10.53 -21.26
N SER A 529 -32.22 -10.17 -20.81
CA SER A 529 -33.22 -9.48 -21.63
C SER A 529 -32.79 -8.06 -22.09
N LYS A 530 -31.78 -7.45 -21.46
CA LYS A 530 -31.23 -6.15 -21.85
C LYS A 530 -30.05 -6.25 -22.83
N LEU A 531 -29.48 -7.44 -23.03
CA LEU A 531 -28.34 -7.60 -23.93
C LEU A 531 -28.77 -7.40 -25.40
N PRO A 532 -27.94 -6.75 -26.23
CA PRO A 532 -28.24 -6.59 -27.65
C PRO A 532 -28.19 -7.94 -28.37
N ALA A 533 -29.27 -8.30 -29.06
CA ALA A 533 -29.37 -9.55 -29.83
C ALA A 533 -28.23 -9.68 -30.86
N GLY A 534 -27.50 -10.80 -30.83
CA GLY A 534 -26.35 -11.06 -31.70
C GLY A 534 -25.10 -10.20 -31.42
N GLY A 535 -25.05 -9.50 -30.27
CA GLY A 535 -23.88 -8.73 -29.84
C GLY A 535 -22.79 -9.64 -29.24
N PRO A 536 -21.49 -9.45 -29.55
CA PRO A 536 -20.43 -10.36 -29.08
C PRO A 536 -20.00 -10.18 -27.60
N TYR A 537 -20.96 -10.15 -26.66
CA TYR A 537 -20.76 -10.06 -25.19
C TYR A 537 -19.77 -9.01 -24.67
N TRP A 538 -19.53 -7.93 -25.42
CA TRP A 538 -18.50 -6.92 -25.11
C TRP A 538 -18.79 -5.99 -23.94
N GLY A 539 -20.07 -5.70 -23.67
CA GLY A 539 -20.45 -4.80 -22.59
C GLY A 539 -20.17 -5.47 -21.27
N THR A 540 -19.18 -4.99 -20.51
CA THR A 540 -18.87 -5.48 -19.17
C THR A 540 -18.74 -4.31 -18.20
N VAL A 541 -19.04 -4.55 -16.93
CA VAL A 541 -18.86 -3.57 -15.85
C VAL A 541 -17.61 -3.86 -15.02
N SER A 542 -17.19 -5.13 -14.93
CA SER A 542 -16.07 -5.57 -14.10
C SER A 542 -14.70 -5.15 -14.65
N HIS A 543 -13.76 -4.95 -13.74
CA HIS A 543 -12.35 -4.69 -14.04
C HIS A 543 -11.60 -5.95 -14.47
N VAL A 544 -11.85 -7.08 -13.81
CA VAL A 544 -11.40 -8.40 -14.27
C VAL A 544 -12.35 -8.87 -15.36
N ARG A 545 -11.80 -9.14 -16.55
CA ARG A 545 -12.55 -9.56 -17.74
C ARG A 545 -12.05 -10.91 -18.22
N THR A 546 -12.98 -11.83 -18.45
CA THR A 546 -12.72 -13.17 -18.94
C THR A 546 -13.65 -13.50 -20.13
N PRO A 547 -13.31 -14.51 -20.95
CA PRO A 547 -14.22 -15.08 -21.95
C PRO A 547 -15.48 -15.78 -21.39
N ALA A 548 -15.64 -15.90 -20.07
CA ALA A 548 -16.72 -16.67 -19.45
C ALA A 548 -18.14 -16.33 -19.96
N PRO A 549 -18.51 -15.07 -20.26
CA PRO A 549 -19.83 -14.78 -20.85
C PRO A 549 -20.12 -15.50 -22.15
N ALA A 550 -19.15 -15.63 -23.06
CA ALA A 550 -19.36 -16.40 -24.29
C ALA A 550 -19.39 -17.91 -24.03
N LEU A 551 -18.60 -18.38 -23.06
CA LEU A 551 -18.54 -19.81 -22.72
C LEU A 551 -19.77 -20.29 -21.93
N VAL A 552 -20.46 -19.41 -21.20
CA VAL A 552 -21.69 -19.74 -20.45
C VAL A 552 -22.96 -19.40 -21.25
N LEU A 553 -22.99 -18.28 -21.99
CA LEU A 553 -24.20 -17.79 -22.67
C LEU A 553 -24.29 -18.18 -24.16
N GLY A 554 -23.20 -18.64 -24.77
CA GLY A 554 -23.16 -19.09 -26.17
C GLY A 554 -22.44 -18.12 -27.12
N ASP A 555 -22.76 -18.19 -28.42
CA ASP A 555 -22.15 -17.39 -29.51
C ASP A 555 -20.61 -17.30 -29.50
N VAL A 556 -19.95 -18.36 -29.00
CA VAL A 556 -18.49 -18.47 -28.84
C VAL A 556 -17.73 -18.04 -30.10
N GLU A 557 -18.16 -18.46 -31.28
CA GLU A 557 -17.50 -18.08 -32.53
C GLU A 557 -17.63 -16.59 -32.87
N ALA A 558 -18.77 -15.99 -32.59
CA ALA A 558 -18.98 -14.56 -32.84
C ALA A 558 -18.10 -13.74 -31.89
N TYR A 559 -17.97 -14.18 -30.63
CA TYR A 559 -17.02 -13.64 -29.67
C TYR A 559 -15.57 -13.77 -30.20
N VAL A 560 -15.11 -14.97 -30.57
CA VAL A 560 -13.73 -15.20 -31.08
C VAL A 560 -13.44 -14.36 -32.35
N ARG A 561 -14.35 -14.35 -33.35
CA ARG A 561 -14.22 -13.49 -34.55
C ARG A 561 -14.08 -12.02 -34.17
N SER A 562 -14.83 -11.56 -33.17
CA SER A 562 -14.77 -10.18 -32.71
C SER A 562 -13.49 -9.85 -31.94
N ARG A 563 -13.03 -10.73 -31.03
CA ARG A 563 -11.76 -10.56 -30.30
C ARG A 563 -10.57 -10.52 -31.26
N ARG A 564 -10.53 -11.42 -32.26
CA ARG A 564 -9.52 -11.41 -33.34
C ARG A 564 -9.56 -10.10 -34.15
N SER A 565 -10.75 -9.60 -34.47
CA SER A 565 -10.93 -8.35 -35.22
C SER A 565 -10.45 -7.13 -34.42
N GLU A 566 -10.71 -7.09 -33.10
CA GLU A 566 -10.15 -6.07 -32.21
C GLU A 566 -8.62 -6.13 -32.18
N ALA A 567 -8.01 -7.31 -32.02
CA ALA A 567 -6.55 -7.43 -31.96
C ALA A 567 -5.87 -6.91 -33.23
N ALA A 568 -6.45 -7.16 -34.41
CA ALA A 568 -5.99 -6.61 -35.69
C ALA A 568 -6.14 -5.08 -35.83
N VAL A 569 -6.94 -4.43 -34.97
CA VAL A 569 -7.00 -2.97 -34.82
C VAL A 569 -5.97 -2.50 -33.79
N LEU A 570 -5.90 -3.13 -32.62
CA LEU A 570 -4.96 -2.77 -31.55
C LEU A 570 -3.49 -2.86 -31.99
N LEU A 571 -3.14 -3.85 -32.81
CA LEU A 571 -1.79 -3.97 -33.42
C LEU A 571 -1.35 -2.72 -34.19
N ARG A 572 -2.29 -1.90 -34.69
CA ARG A 572 -2.01 -0.66 -35.43
C ARG A 572 -1.66 0.53 -34.53
N ASN A 573 -1.82 0.40 -33.21
CA ASN A 573 -1.42 1.41 -32.22
C ASN A 573 0.11 1.44 -32.00
N PHE A 574 0.84 0.45 -32.54
CA PHE A 574 2.28 0.26 -32.32
C PHE A 574 3.07 0.63 -33.57
N ASP A 575 4.20 1.34 -33.39
CA ASP A 575 5.14 1.62 -34.47
C ASP A 575 6.05 0.41 -34.81
N SER A 576 6.96 0.56 -35.77
CA SER A 576 7.83 -0.54 -36.20
C SER A 576 8.74 -1.09 -35.09
N GLN A 577 9.04 -0.28 -34.06
CA GLN A 577 9.81 -0.66 -32.88
C GLN A 577 8.94 -1.28 -31.78
N GLY A 578 7.62 -1.40 -31.99
CA GLY A 578 6.69 -1.90 -30.98
C GLY A 578 6.33 -0.87 -29.92
N ILE A 579 6.52 0.43 -30.20
CA ILE A 579 6.16 1.50 -29.25
C ILE A 579 4.72 1.95 -29.52
N LYS A 580 3.87 1.90 -28.49
CA LYS A 580 2.60 2.63 -28.44
C LYS A 580 2.85 4.01 -27.84
N ARG A 581 2.77 5.05 -28.67
CA ARG A 581 2.99 6.44 -28.26
C ARG A 581 1.76 7.02 -27.58
N TYR A 582 1.97 7.68 -26.45
CA TYR A 582 0.96 8.46 -25.76
C TYR A 582 0.43 9.57 -26.66
N GLN A 583 -0.89 9.75 -26.64
CA GLN A 583 -1.59 10.80 -27.38
C GLN A 583 -2.22 11.74 -26.35
N PRO A 584 -1.76 13.00 -26.22
CA PRO A 584 -2.26 13.92 -25.21
C PRO A 584 -3.73 14.27 -25.45
N GLY A 585 -4.51 14.22 -24.36
CA GLY A 585 -5.91 14.65 -24.36
C GLY A 585 -6.05 16.14 -24.04
N LYS A 586 -7.08 16.49 -23.25
CA LYS A 586 -7.19 17.84 -22.66
C LYS A 586 -6.07 18.13 -21.65
N VAL A 587 -5.58 17.08 -21.01
CA VAL A 587 -4.44 17.08 -20.09
C VAL A 587 -3.37 16.21 -20.73
N ASP A 588 -2.13 16.67 -20.69
CA ASP A 588 -0.97 15.93 -21.17
C ASP A 588 -0.28 15.22 -20.00
N TYR A 589 -0.65 13.96 -19.77
CA TYR A 589 -0.07 13.15 -18.71
C TYR A 589 1.36 12.68 -19.01
N ALA A 590 1.88 12.85 -20.24
CA ALA A 590 3.30 12.63 -20.53
C ALA A 590 4.20 13.76 -20.02
N LYS A 591 3.63 14.90 -19.62
CA LYS A 591 4.39 16.06 -19.10
C LYS A 591 5.27 15.66 -17.91
N GLY A 592 6.58 15.78 -18.11
CA GLY A 592 7.61 15.47 -17.10
C GLY A 592 8.17 14.05 -17.20
N HIS A 593 7.55 13.15 -17.97
CA HIS A 593 8.13 11.86 -18.31
C HIS A 593 9.30 12.04 -19.30
N PHE A 594 10.27 11.12 -19.26
CA PHE A 594 11.47 11.17 -20.13
C PHE A 594 11.22 10.62 -21.54
N ALA A 595 10.04 10.07 -21.81
CA ALA A 595 9.61 9.54 -23.10
C ALA A 595 8.13 9.82 -23.35
N ASP A 596 7.66 9.59 -24.58
CA ASP A 596 6.24 9.62 -24.95
C ASP A 596 5.57 8.22 -24.85
N HIS A 597 6.16 7.30 -24.10
CA HIS A 597 5.66 5.93 -23.90
C HIS A 597 6.05 5.34 -22.55
N ALA A 598 5.31 4.31 -22.11
CA ALA A 598 5.60 3.53 -20.90
C ALA A 598 5.09 2.09 -21.07
N ASN A 599 5.59 1.18 -20.23
CA ASN A 599 5.20 -0.24 -20.25
C ASN A 599 3.70 -0.41 -19.99
N GLY A 600 3.11 0.22 -18.97
CA GLY A 600 1.67 0.11 -18.65
C GLY A 600 0.73 0.58 -19.77
N LEU A 601 1.08 1.69 -20.42
CA LEU A 601 0.32 2.26 -21.55
C LEU A 601 0.17 1.26 -22.72
N ALA A 602 1.23 0.50 -22.98
CA ALA A 602 1.29 -0.54 -24.01
C ALA A 602 0.65 -1.86 -23.55
N ALA A 603 0.96 -2.31 -22.33
CA ALA A 603 0.66 -3.64 -21.84
C ALA A 603 -0.82 -4.01 -21.86
N ALA A 604 -1.73 -3.05 -21.63
CA ALA A 604 -3.17 -3.28 -21.70
C ALA A 604 -3.65 -3.71 -23.11
N ASP A 605 -3.08 -3.14 -24.18
CA ASP A 605 -3.39 -3.54 -25.56
C ASP A 605 -2.72 -4.87 -25.89
N VAL A 606 -1.44 -5.04 -25.50
CA VAL A 606 -0.67 -6.28 -25.72
C VAL A 606 -1.36 -7.48 -25.08
N THR A 607 -1.87 -7.34 -23.85
CA THR A 607 -2.67 -8.36 -23.15
C THR A 607 -3.89 -8.79 -23.98
N ARG A 608 -4.63 -7.82 -24.55
CA ARG A 608 -5.85 -8.10 -25.36
C ARG A 608 -5.51 -8.76 -26.69
N ILE A 609 -4.38 -8.39 -27.31
CA ILE A 609 -3.88 -9.01 -28.54
C ILE A 609 -3.51 -10.48 -28.29
N LEU A 610 -2.75 -10.77 -27.21
CA LEU A 610 -2.33 -12.13 -26.85
C LEU A 610 -3.52 -13.01 -26.42
N GLU A 611 -4.50 -12.46 -25.69
CA GLU A 611 -5.73 -13.17 -25.32
C GLU A 611 -6.60 -13.48 -26.55
N ALA A 612 -6.64 -12.60 -27.55
CA ALA A 612 -7.29 -12.89 -28.82
C ALA A 612 -6.54 -13.96 -29.63
N ALA A 613 -5.20 -14.02 -29.54
CA ALA A 613 -4.37 -15.04 -30.16
C ALA A 613 -4.61 -16.44 -29.58
N THR A 614 -4.75 -16.60 -28.26
CA THR A 614 -5.13 -17.90 -27.65
C THR A 614 -6.54 -18.30 -28.08
N LEU A 615 -7.50 -17.37 -27.96
CA LEU A 615 -8.90 -17.59 -28.34
C LEU A 615 -9.10 -17.97 -29.81
N SER A 616 -8.33 -17.43 -30.76
CA SER A 616 -8.51 -17.72 -32.18
C SER A 616 -7.52 -18.71 -32.77
N ALA A 617 -6.44 -19.04 -32.05
CA ALA A 617 -5.30 -19.84 -32.53
C ALA A 617 -4.81 -19.46 -33.95
N ASP A 618 -4.92 -18.19 -34.33
CA ASP A 618 -4.62 -17.76 -35.70
C ASP A 618 -3.10 -17.62 -35.87
N PRO A 619 -2.45 -18.37 -36.78
CA PRO A 619 -0.99 -18.42 -36.84
C PRO A 619 -0.34 -17.05 -37.10
N GLN A 620 -0.98 -16.19 -37.90
CA GLN A 620 -0.46 -14.86 -38.20
C GLN A 620 -0.62 -13.93 -37.00
N LEU A 621 -1.74 -13.99 -36.27
CA LEU A 621 -1.93 -13.22 -35.05
C LEU A 621 -0.97 -13.68 -33.95
N ILE A 622 -0.73 -14.98 -33.80
CA ILE A 622 0.25 -15.53 -32.86
C ILE A 622 1.65 -14.97 -33.18
N GLU A 623 2.13 -15.13 -34.41
CA GLU A 623 3.44 -14.61 -34.86
C GLU A 623 3.57 -13.09 -34.60
N GLN A 624 2.56 -12.30 -34.98
CA GLN A 624 2.57 -10.85 -34.78
C GLN A 624 2.53 -10.44 -33.30
N SER A 625 1.79 -11.17 -32.47
CA SER A 625 1.64 -10.89 -31.05
C SER A 625 2.90 -11.21 -30.25
N LEU A 626 3.56 -12.34 -30.55
CA LEU A 626 4.83 -12.72 -29.95
C LEU A 626 5.95 -11.77 -30.40
N ALA A 627 6.05 -11.47 -31.70
CA ALA A 627 7.03 -10.50 -32.21
C ALA A 627 6.80 -9.06 -31.70
N LEU A 628 5.60 -8.73 -31.20
CA LEU A 628 5.33 -7.48 -30.48
C LEU A 628 5.76 -7.59 -29.00
N LEU A 629 5.54 -8.74 -28.36
CA LEU A 629 5.95 -9.02 -26.98
C LEU A 629 7.47 -9.01 -26.84
N ASP A 630 8.21 -9.61 -27.77
CA ASP A 630 9.69 -9.55 -27.86
C ASP A 630 10.20 -8.10 -27.86
N LYS A 631 9.51 -7.22 -28.61
CA LYS A 631 9.80 -5.78 -28.65
C LYS A 631 9.46 -5.10 -27.33
N GLN A 632 8.40 -5.52 -26.63
CA GLN A 632 8.14 -5.02 -25.26
C GLN A 632 9.28 -5.42 -24.33
N THR A 633 9.79 -6.65 -24.43
CA THR A 633 10.93 -7.14 -23.63
C THR A 633 12.18 -6.30 -23.90
N ALA A 634 12.52 -6.08 -25.16
CA ALA A 634 13.68 -5.27 -25.56
C ALA A 634 13.58 -3.79 -25.12
N LEU A 635 12.36 -3.25 -24.96
CA LEU A 635 12.12 -1.87 -24.51
C LEU A 635 12.04 -1.72 -22.99
N TYR A 636 11.53 -2.73 -22.27
CA TYR A 636 11.03 -2.56 -20.91
C TYR A 636 11.51 -3.59 -19.88
N ALA A 637 12.19 -4.68 -20.28
CA ALA A 637 12.73 -5.63 -19.31
C ALA A 637 13.65 -4.92 -18.30
N GLY A 638 13.46 -5.19 -17.02
CA GLY A 638 14.20 -4.54 -15.94
C GLY A 638 13.78 -3.10 -15.61
N THR A 639 12.76 -2.53 -16.25
CA THR A 639 12.27 -1.16 -15.98
C THR A 639 11.22 -1.10 -14.87
N VAL A 640 10.98 0.09 -14.31
CA VAL A 640 9.92 0.31 -13.32
C VAL A 640 8.53 0.23 -13.98
N PRO A 641 7.54 -0.48 -13.40
CA PRO A 641 6.16 -0.52 -13.93
C PRO A 641 5.49 0.85 -13.82
N ARG A 642 5.12 1.49 -14.94
CA ARG A 642 4.62 2.88 -14.99
C ARG A 642 3.47 3.07 -15.98
N GLY A 643 2.58 4.01 -15.64
CA GLY A 643 1.74 4.71 -16.62
C GLY A 643 0.63 3.88 -17.30
N ALA A 644 -0.06 3.00 -16.59
CA ALA A 644 -1.29 2.38 -17.09
C ALA A 644 -2.51 3.30 -16.91
N GLN A 645 -2.56 4.08 -15.83
CA GLN A 645 -3.72 4.95 -15.46
C GLN A 645 -3.72 6.37 -16.09
N THR A 646 -3.26 6.51 -17.33
CA THR A 646 -3.05 7.82 -18.02
C THR A 646 -4.31 8.55 -18.51
N TRP A 647 -5.46 8.27 -17.87
CA TRP A 647 -6.66 9.12 -17.92
C TRP A 647 -6.70 10.14 -16.77
N GLU A 648 -6.00 9.88 -15.66
CA GLU A 648 -5.95 10.73 -14.46
C GLU A 648 -4.57 10.83 -13.79
N VAL A 649 -3.70 9.84 -13.99
CA VAL A 649 -2.37 9.74 -13.37
C VAL A 649 -1.29 10.08 -14.41
N PRO A 650 -0.17 10.73 -14.01
CA PRO A 650 0.96 10.99 -14.92
C PRO A 650 1.54 9.70 -15.53
N LEU A 651 1.97 9.75 -16.79
CA LEU A 651 2.60 8.64 -17.52
C LEU A 651 3.91 8.18 -16.85
N HIS A 652 4.57 9.08 -16.13
CA HIS A 652 5.75 8.79 -15.33
C HIS A 652 5.44 7.89 -14.11
N THR A 653 4.23 7.89 -13.57
CA THR A 653 4.00 7.38 -12.21
C THR A 653 4.05 5.85 -12.13
N PRO A 654 4.75 5.27 -11.13
CA PRO A 654 4.75 3.84 -10.90
C PRO A 654 3.36 3.30 -10.56
N ASP A 655 3.00 2.14 -11.11
CA ASP A 655 1.61 1.71 -11.27
C ASP A 655 1.44 0.18 -11.20
N ILE A 656 0.61 -0.32 -10.28
CA ILE A 656 0.38 -1.78 -10.10
C ILE A 656 -0.35 -2.41 -11.31
N LEU A 657 -1.15 -1.65 -12.05
CA LEU A 657 -1.80 -2.16 -13.27
C LEU A 657 -0.81 -2.38 -14.40
N ALA A 658 0.29 -1.61 -14.44
CA ALA A 658 1.38 -1.88 -15.37
C ALA A 658 2.04 -3.25 -15.08
N SER A 659 2.26 -3.58 -13.81
CA SER A 659 2.68 -4.92 -13.39
C SER A 659 1.63 -5.98 -13.74
N ALA A 660 0.34 -5.74 -13.45
CA ALA A 660 -0.75 -6.68 -13.74
C ALA A 660 -0.84 -7.05 -15.23
N HIS A 661 -0.83 -6.04 -16.10
CA HIS A 661 -0.89 -6.25 -17.55
C HIS A 661 0.37 -6.91 -18.09
N MET A 662 1.57 -6.58 -17.58
CA MET A 662 2.78 -7.26 -17.99
C MET A 662 2.80 -8.73 -17.54
N VAL A 663 2.41 -9.06 -16.30
CA VAL A 663 2.27 -10.45 -15.84
C VAL A 663 1.33 -11.23 -16.77
N LYS A 664 0.13 -10.69 -17.05
CA LYS A 664 -0.84 -11.37 -17.91
C LYS A 664 -0.34 -11.50 -19.35
N ALA A 665 0.29 -10.46 -19.90
CA ALA A 665 0.89 -10.51 -21.24
C ALA A 665 1.98 -11.58 -21.34
N TYR A 666 2.95 -11.60 -20.44
CA TYR A 666 4.04 -12.58 -20.48
C TYR A 666 3.57 -14.01 -20.17
N THR A 667 2.57 -14.17 -19.29
CA THR A 667 1.94 -15.48 -19.05
C THR A 667 1.24 -15.98 -20.32
N LEU A 668 0.48 -15.14 -21.03
CA LEU A 668 -0.13 -15.50 -22.30
C LEU A 668 0.91 -15.72 -23.41
N GLY A 669 2.03 -14.98 -23.40
CA GLY A 669 3.18 -15.21 -24.26
C GLY A 669 3.75 -16.62 -24.08
N TYR A 670 3.98 -17.04 -22.83
CA TYR A 670 4.39 -18.41 -22.51
C TYR A 670 3.35 -19.45 -22.97
N VAL A 671 2.06 -19.23 -22.71
CA VAL A 671 0.98 -20.12 -23.21
C VAL A 671 1.02 -20.27 -24.74
N LEU A 672 1.30 -19.18 -25.47
CA LEU A 672 1.35 -19.18 -26.93
C LEU A 672 2.64 -19.78 -27.52
N SER A 673 3.80 -19.59 -26.88
CA SER A 673 5.11 -19.98 -27.44
C SER A 673 5.78 -21.19 -26.79
N ASP A 674 5.40 -21.55 -25.55
CA ASP A 674 6.16 -22.45 -24.66
C ASP A 674 7.62 -22.00 -24.41
N ASP A 675 7.86 -20.68 -24.48
CA ASP A 675 9.21 -20.10 -24.30
C ASP A 675 9.48 -19.79 -22.82
N PRO A 676 10.48 -20.44 -22.18
CA PRO A 676 10.80 -20.20 -20.77
C PRO A 676 11.19 -18.75 -20.46
N ASP A 677 11.71 -17.99 -21.43
CA ASP A 677 12.08 -16.59 -21.24
C ASP A 677 10.84 -15.71 -21.03
N HIS A 678 9.71 -16.03 -21.68
CA HIS A 678 8.41 -15.40 -21.40
C HIS A 678 7.93 -15.71 -19.97
N LEU A 679 8.10 -16.94 -19.50
CA LEU A 679 7.72 -17.31 -18.13
C LEU A 679 8.64 -16.61 -17.09
N GLU A 680 9.92 -16.40 -17.40
CA GLU A 680 10.83 -15.60 -16.57
C GLU A 680 10.41 -14.13 -16.52
N GLN A 681 10.06 -13.52 -17.65
CA GLN A 681 9.50 -12.15 -17.65
C GLN A 681 8.19 -12.09 -16.86
N ALA A 682 7.32 -13.08 -16.93
CA ALA A 682 6.09 -13.12 -16.13
C ALA A 682 6.39 -13.14 -14.62
N ARG A 683 7.36 -13.95 -14.17
CA ARG A 683 7.87 -13.94 -12.78
C ARG A 683 8.47 -12.59 -12.39
N TYR A 684 9.29 -11.99 -13.25
CA TYR A 684 9.90 -10.68 -13.01
C TYR A 684 8.82 -9.61 -12.76
N TRP A 685 7.88 -9.47 -13.70
CA TRP A 685 6.81 -8.48 -13.59
C TRP A 685 5.86 -8.77 -12.41
N ALA A 686 5.69 -10.03 -12.02
CA ALA A 686 4.93 -10.39 -10.83
C ALA A 686 5.54 -9.79 -9.58
N TRP A 687 6.86 -9.87 -9.40
CA TRP A 687 7.54 -9.23 -8.27
C TRP A 687 7.45 -7.69 -8.30
N THR A 688 7.41 -7.06 -9.48
CA THR A 688 7.31 -5.58 -9.55
C THR A 688 6.01 -5.00 -8.96
N GLY A 689 4.93 -5.80 -8.88
CA GLY A 689 3.68 -5.41 -8.25
C GLY A 689 3.65 -5.56 -6.73
N VAL A 690 4.54 -6.38 -6.15
CA VAL A 690 4.57 -6.66 -4.70
C VAL A 690 4.82 -5.39 -3.85
N PRO A 691 5.69 -4.42 -4.21
CA PRO A 691 5.85 -3.14 -3.52
C PRO A 691 4.56 -2.34 -3.24
N PHE A 692 3.47 -2.60 -3.97
CA PHE A 692 2.18 -1.95 -3.82
C PHE A 692 1.23 -2.70 -2.84
N VAL A 693 1.60 -3.90 -2.40
CA VAL A 693 0.79 -4.80 -1.57
C VAL A 693 1.25 -4.75 -0.10
N TYR A 694 0.32 -4.55 0.84
CA TYR A 694 0.63 -4.53 2.27
C TYR A 694 1.04 -5.91 2.80
N LEU A 695 2.35 -6.14 2.99
CA LEU A 695 2.92 -7.37 3.58
C LEU A 695 3.26 -7.22 5.08
N ALA A 696 2.87 -6.11 5.69
CA ALA A 696 2.75 -5.90 7.13
C ALA A 696 1.40 -5.23 7.40
N ASN A 697 0.74 -5.52 8.53
CA ASN A 697 -0.49 -4.80 8.87
C ASN A 697 -0.13 -3.34 9.24
N PRO A 698 -0.60 -2.32 8.50
CA PRO A 698 -0.25 -0.92 8.76
C PRO A 698 -0.99 -0.29 9.94
N THR A 699 -2.03 -0.95 10.48
CA THR A 699 -2.84 -0.44 11.60
C THR A 699 -3.23 -1.55 12.58
N PRO A 700 -3.83 -1.24 13.74
CA PRO A 700 -4.45 -2.25 14.61
C PRO A 700 -5.74 -2.86 14.06
N GLY A 701 -6.28 -2.35 12.94
CA GLY A 701 -7.52 -2.82 12.34
C GLY A 701 -7.39 -4.17 11.64
N GLU A 702 -8.54 -4.76 11.28
CA GLU A 702 -8.59 -6.03 10.57
C GLU A 702 -8.18 -5.87 9.09
N VAL A 703 -8.66 -4.81 8.45
CA VAL A 703 -8.32 -4.46 7.06
C VAL A 703 -6.96 -3.79 7.02
N GLY A 704 -6.06 -4.35 6.22
CA GLY A 704 -4.69 -3.87 6.11
C GLY A 704 -3.79 -4.88 5.40
N PRO A 705 -3.64 -6.12 5.90
CA PRO A 705 -2.93 -7.19 5.21
C PRO A 705 -3.48 -7.39 3.79
N TYR A 706 -2.60 -7.38 2.78
CA TYR A 706 -2.94 -7.57 1.36
C TYR A 706 -3.91 -6.54 0.75
N ALA A 707 -4.16 -5.44 1.45
CA ALA A 707 -4.59 -4.22 0.81
C ALA A 707 -3.56 -3.81 -0.26
N THR A 708 -4.00 -3.12 -1.32
CA THR A 708 -3.12 -2.68 -2.42
C THR A 708 -3.33 -1.20 -2.72
N ILE A 709 -2.26 -0.42 -2.82
CA ILE A 709 -2.34 0.92 -3.42
C ILE A 709 -2.24 0.83 -4.95
N ALA A 710 -2.88 1.74 -5.68
CA ALA A 710 -2.86 1.73 -7.15
C ALA A 710 -1.53 2.23 -7.74
N VAL A 711 -1.11 3.43 -7.32
CA VAL A 711 0.00 4.16 -7.94
C VAL A 711 0.86 4.89 -6.90
N LEU A 712 2.12 5.14 -7.22
CA LEU A 712 3.04 5.92 -6.37
C LEU A 712 3.00 7.41 -6.71
N GLY A 713 1.81 8.01 -6.66
CA GLY A 713 1.58 9.41 -7.04
C GLY A 713 0.19 9.94 -6.69
N ALA A 714 -0.27 10.94 -7.44
CA ALA A 714 -1.56 11.58 -7.22
C ALA A 714 -2.32 11.82 -8.53
N THR A 715 -3.65 11.75 -8.44
CA THR A 715 -4.54 12.16 -9.55
C THR A 715 -4.31 13.63 -9.89
N ASN A 716 -4.12 13.92 -11.19
CA ASN A 716 -3.78 15.26 -11.71
C ASN A 716 -2.59 15.94 -10.99
N TRP A 717 -1.57 15.17 -10.59
CA TRP A 717 -0.41 15.61 -9.79
C TRP A 717 -0.79 16.31 -8.45
N GLN A 718 -2.01 16.17 -7.96
CA GLN A 718 -2.53 16.99 -6.85
C GLN A 718 -3.31 16.18 -5.83
N ALA A 719 -4.48 15.65 -6.19
CA ALA A 719 -5.35 14.93 -5.28
C ALA A 719 -6.40 14.07 -6.04
N PRO A 720 -6.83 12.91 -5.50
CA PRO A 720 -6.30 12.26 -4.30
C PRO A 720 -4.82 11.86 -4.42
N ILE A 721 -4.15 11.70 -3.28
CA ILE A 721 -2.77 11.19 -3.18
C ILE A 721 -2.90 9.75 -2.71
N TRP A 722 -2.31 8.81 -3.46
CA TRP A 722 -2.62 7.39 -3.32
C TRP A 722 -1.71 6.63 -2.34
N PHE A 723 -0.72 7.29 -1.73
CA PHE A 723 0.10 6.70 -0.67
C PHE A 723 -0.72 6.49 0.61
N GLY A 724 -0.68 5.28 1.18
CA GLY A 724 -1.43 4.96 2.40
C GLY A 724 -2.93 4.80 2.20
N LEU A 725 -3.40 4.80 0.95
CA LEU A 725 -4.81 4.79 0.58
C LEU A 725 -5.06 3.64 -0.40
N PRO A 726 -5.38 2.42 0.09
CA PRO A 726 -5.68 1.28 -0.74
C PRO A 726 -6.75 1.55 -1.79
N VAL A 727 -6.49 1.10 -3.02
CA VAL A 727 -7.36 1.13 -4.19
C VAL A 727 -7.43 -0.32 -4.70
N GLN A 728 -8.33 -1.11 -4.10
CA GLN A 728 -8.24 -2.57 -4.16
C GLN A 728 -8.59 -3.15 -5.53
N TRP A 729 -9.35 -2.43 -6.36
CA TRP A 729 -9.70 -2.91 -7.70
C TRP A 729 -8.47 -3.05 -8.61
N CYS A 730 -7.46 -2.18 -8.49
CA CYS A 730 -6.18 -2.33 -9.19
C CYS A 730 -5.44 -3.60 -8.71
N GLY A 731 -5.45 -3.83 -7.39
CA GLY A 731 -4.95 -5.06 -6.78
C GLY A 731 -5.62 -6.32 -7.29
N LEU A 732 -6.95 -6.32 -7.46
CA LEU A 732 -7.71 -7.47 -7.94
C LEU A 732 -7.38 -7.81 -9.41
N VAL A 733 -7.09 -6.82 -10.26
CA VAL A 733 -6.59 -7.06 -11.62
C VAL A 733 -5.18 -7.68 -11.59
N TYR A 734 -4.30 -7.21 -10.71
CA TYR A 734 -2.98 -7.82 -10.46
C TYR A 734 -3.09 -9.24 -9.90
N GLY A 735 -3.96 -9.47 -8.91
CA GLY A 735 -4.27 -10.78 -8.33
C GLY A 735 -4.80 -11.77 -9.37
N SER A 736 -5.64 -11.32 -10.30
CA SER A 736 -6.08 -12.15 -11.43
C SER A 736 -4.94 -12.55 -12.36
N ALA A 737 -3.95 -11.69 -12.57
CA ALA A 737 -2.76 -12.02 -13.36
C ALA A 737 -1.83 -12.99 -12.60
N LEU A 738 -1.67 -12.80 -11.28
CA LEU A 738 -0.93 -13.72 -10.41
C LEU A 738 -1.57 -15.11 -10.34
N HIS A 739 -2.91 -15.19 -10.28
CA HIS A 739 -3.60 -16.49 -10.32
C HIS A 739 -3.21 -17.25 -11.61
N GLN A 740 -3.30 -16.59 -12.76
CA GLN A 740 -2.99 -17.21 -14.05
C GLN A 740 -1.51 -17.61 -14.15
N LEU A 741 -0.57 -16.77 -13.70
CA LEU A 741 0.86 -17.14 -13.62
C LEU A 741 1.06 -18.37 -12.73
N GLY A 742 0.35 -18.44 -11.60
CA GLY A 742 0.37 -19.57 -10.66
C GLY A 742 -0.11 -20.90 -11.23
N GLN A 743 -0.63 -20.94 -12.46
CA GLN A 743 -0.92 -22.17 -13.20
C GLN A 743 0.33 -22.81 -13.81
N TYR A 744 1.34 -22.01 -14.14
CA TYR A 744 2.56 -22.45 -14.85
C TYR A 744 3.83 -22.27 -14.00
N ASP A 745 3.84 -21.35 -13.03
CA ASP A 745 4.91 -21.18 -12.07
C ASP A 745 4.45 -21.49 -10.63
N SER A 746 5.07 -22.51 -10.03
CA SER A 746 4.88 -22.89 -8.63
C SER A 746 6.02 -22.43 -7.71
N SER A 747 7.01 -21.72 -8.26
CA SER A 747 8.20 -21.27 -7.51
C SER A 747 7.92 -20.04 -6.66
N GLY A 748 7.05 -19.14 -7.13
CA GLY A 748 6.61 -17.95 -6.42
C GLY A 748 5.27 -18.09 -5.68
N PRO A 749 4.93 -17.11 -4.81
CA PRO A 749 3.75 -17.17 -3.94
C PRO A 749 2.42 -16.80 -4.65
N TRP A 750 2.34 -16.91 -5.97
CA TRP A 750 1.36 -16.21 -6.81
C TRP A 750 -0.10 -16.53 -6.47
N ARG A 751 -0.46 -17.82 -6.39
CA ARG A 751 -1.82 -18.24 -6.02
C ARG A 751 -2.21 -17.80 -4.60
N MET A 752 -1.24 -17.73 -3.67
CA MET A 752 -1.51 -17.28 -2.30
C MET A 752 -1.77 -15.77 -2.26
N LEU A 753 -0.90 -14.98 -2.93
CA LEU A 753 -1.10 -13.53 -3.06
C LEU A 753 -2.44 -13.19 -3.73
N ALA A 754 -2.83 -13.89 -4.79
CA ALA A 754 -4.13 -13.71 -5.45
C ALA A 754 -5.31 -13.92 -4.49
N LYS A 755 -5.31 -15.02 -3.73
CA LYS A 755 -6.34 -15.29 -2.70
C LYS A 755 -6.35 -14.21 -1.62
N ALA A 756 -5.18 -13.80 -1.14
CA ALA A 756 -5.06 -12.84 -0.05
C ALA A 756 -5.54 -11.43 -0.45
N ILE A 757 -5.23 -10.98 -1.67
CA ILE A 757 -5.73 -9.73 -2.26
C ILE A 757 -7.26 -9.79 -2.45
N THR A 758 -7.80 -10.93 -2.85
CA THR A 758 -9.26 -11.16 -2.96
C THR A 758 -9.94 -11.07 -1.59
N ALA A 759 -9.38 -11.71 -0.57
CA ALA A 759 -9.90 -11.66 0.80
C ALA A 759 -9.91 -10.23 1.37
N ALA A 760 -8.83 -9.46 1.15
CA ALA A 760 -8.79 -8.05 1.51
C ALA A 760 -9.87 -7.22 0.78
N GLY A 761 -10.15 -7.52 -0.50
CA GLY A 761 -11.27 -6.91 -1.23
C GLY A 761 -12.65 -7.23 -0.65
N LEU A 762 -12.88 -8.46 -0.20
CA LEU A 762 -14.11 -8.81 0.51
C LEU A 762 -14.24 -8.05 1.83
N GLN A 763 -13.17 -7.96 2.64
CA GLN A 763 -13.21 -7.19 3.90
C GLN A 763 -13.45 -5.68 3.69
N MET A 764 -13.09 -5.13 2.54
CA MET A 764 -13.36 -3.72 2.17
C MET A 764 -14.75 -3.48 1.56
N THR A 765 -15.46 -4.53 1.15
CA THR A 765 -16.77 -4.44 0.48
C THR A 765 -17.80 -3.80 1.41
N TRP A 766 -18.66 -2.88 0.92
CA TRP A 766 -19.62 -2.20 1.79
C TRP A 766 -20.57 -3.19 2.48
N PRO A 767 -20.80 -3.05 3.79
CA PRO A 767 -21.64 -3.98 4.56
C PRO A 767 -23.13 -3.81 4.25
N GLU A 768 -23.93 -4.83 4.58
CA GLU A 768 -25.40 -4.83 4.42
C GLU A 768 -26.14 -3.68 5.13
N SER A 769 -25.50 -3.01 6.09
CA SER A 769 -26.04 -1.81 6.75
C SER A 769 -26.14 -0.60 5.82
N ASP A 770 -25.31 -0.52 4.78
CA ASP A 770 -25.38 0.49 3.73
C ASP A 770 -26.26 -0.03 2.58
N ARG A 771 -27.57 0.23 2.64
CA ARG A 771 -28.50 -0.35 1.66
C ARG A 771 -28.27 0.09 0.21
N GLU A 772 -27.68 1.25 -0.01
CA GLU A 772 -27.42 1.77 -1.36
C GLU A 772 -26.17 1.11 -1.98
N ARG A 773 -25.15 0.81 -1.15
CA ARG A 773 -23.84 0.32 -1.60
C ARG A 773 -23.45 -1.09 -1.15
N GLN A 774 -24.27 -1.76 -0.35
CA GLN A 774 -24.04 -3.14 0.13
C GLN A 774 -23.53 -4.06 -0.99
N GLY A 775 -22.49 -4.84 -0.72
CA GLY A 775 -21.92 -5.78 -1.69
C GLY A 775 -21.10 -5.17 -2.83
N LEU A 776 -20.91 -3.84 -2.84
CA LEU A 776 -20.03 -3.15 -3.78
C LEU A 776 -18.61 -3.02 -3.21
N LEU A 777 -17.61 -2.94 -4.09
CA LEU A 777 -16.20 -2.76 -3.72
C LEU A 777 -15.84 -1.26 -3.76
N PRO A 778 -15.19 -0.69 -2.73
CA PRO A 778 -14.77 0.70 -2.79
C PRO A 778 -13.66 0.97 -3.79
N ASP A 779 -13.71 2.16 -4.38
CA ASP A 779 -12.58 2.74 -5.09
C ASP A 779 -11.41 2.97 -4.14
N PHE A 780 -11.64 3.42 -2.90
CA PHE A 780 -10.58 3.48 -1.88
C PHE A 780 -11.02 3.26 -0.43
N PHE A 781 -10.05 2.91 0.44
CA PHE A 781 -10.32 2.52 1.83
C PHE A 781 -9.43 3.29 2.84
N HIS A 782 -10.04 3.88 3.86
CA HIS A 782 -9.34 4.63 4.92
C HIS A 782 -8.79 3.69 6.00
N LEU A 783 -7.55 3.22 5.85
CA LEU A 783 -6.92 2.24 6.76
C LEU A 783 -7.05 2.56 8.26
N ARG A 784 -6.84 3.81 8.68
CA ARG A 784 -6.95 4.18 10.11
C ARG A 784 -8.37 4.18 10.64
N ALA A 785 -9.34 4.58 9.81
CA ALA A 785 -10.74 4.67 10.19
C ALA A 785 -11.48 3.32 10.01
N GLN A 786 -10.92 2.41 9.19
CA GLN A 786 -11.55 1.18 8.73
C GLN A 786 -12.87 1.43 7.98
N ILE A 787 -12.86 2.40 7.04
CA ILE A 787 -14.06 2.86 6.30
C ILE A 787 -13.83 2.83 4.78
N SER A 788 -14.79 2.26 4.05
CA SER A 788 -14.90 2.21 2.59
C SER A 788 -15.45 3.52 2.01
N ASP A 789 -14.84 4.05 0.95
CA ASP A 789 -15.13 5.38 0.40
C ASP A 789 -14.91 5.43 -1.14
N GLY A 790 -15.27 6.56 -1.75
CA GLY A 790 -15.20 6.79 -3.20
C GLY A 790 -16.34 6.14 -4.00
N PRO A 791 -16.23 6.11 -5.34
CA PRO A 791 -17.14 5.38 -6.23
C PRO A 791 -17.36 3.93 -5.79
N ALA A 792 -18.62 3.48 -5.74
CA ALA A 792 -18.93 2.13 -5.31
C ALA A 792 -18.97 1.15 -6.48
N ILE A 793 -17.88 0.40 -6.70
CA ILE A 793 -17.63 -0.44 -7.87
C ILE A 793 -18.46 -1.74 -7.79
N ASN A 794 -18.94 -2.20 -8.94
CA ASN A 794 -19.71 -3.43 -9.09
C ASN A 794 -19.09 -4.67 -8.39
N PRO A 795 -19.91 -5.65 -7.93
CA PRO A 795 -19.42 -6.81 -7.18
C PRO A 795 -18.49 -7.72 -8.01
N GLY A 796 -18.65 -7.73 -9.34
CA GLY A 796 -17.92 -8.61 -10.26
C GLY A 796 -16.40 -8.45 -10.17
N THR A 797 -15.90 -7.24 -9.91
CA THR A 797 -14.47 -6.99 -9.72
C THR A 797 -13.85 -7.79 -8.57
N VAL A 798 -14.55 -7.94 -7.44
CA VAL A 798 -14.06 -8.77 -6.32
C VAL A 798 -14.47 -10.23 -6.47
N GLN A 799 -15.69 -10.48 -6.97
CA GLN A 799 -16.24 -11.83 -7.16
C GLN A 799 -15.38 -12.69 -8.11
N ALA A 800 -14.67 -12.08 -9.05
CA ALA A 800 -13.86 -12.76 -10.06
C ALA A 800 -12.88 -13.82 -9.54
N HIS A 801 -12.41 -13.72 -8.29
CA HIS A 801 -11.48 -14.67 -7.65
C HIS A 801 -11.98 -15.24 -6.30
N VAL A 802 -13.26 -15.03 -5.98
CA VAL A 802 -13.91 -15.58 -4.78
C VAL A 802 -14.01 -17.12 -4.79
N PRO A 803 -14.32 -17.79 -5.91
CA PRO A 803 -14.31 -19.25 -5.95
C PRO A 803 -12.96 -19.84 -5.51
N GLU A 804 -11.87 -19.27 -6.03
CA GLU A 804 -10.50 -19.68 -5.81
C GLU A 804 -10.08 -19.45 -4.35
N LEU A 805 -10.50 -18.33 -3.75
CA LEU A 805 -10.30 -18.04 -2.32
C LEU A 805 -10.89 -19.15 -1.43
N PHE A 806 -12.12 -19.59 -1.71
CA PHE A 806 -12.84 -20.56 -0.88
C PHE A 806 -12.76 -22.02 -1.36
N GLY A 807 -12.03 -22.31 -2.45
CA GLY A 807 -11.89 -23.67 -2.98
C GLY A 807 -13.16 -24.20 -3.65
N ARG A 808 -13.77 -23.38 -4.51
CA ARG A 808 -15.01 -23.65 -5.26
C ARG A 808 -14.78 -23.59 -6.78
N GLY A 809 -13.65 -24.12 -7.24
CA GLY A 809 -13.18 -24.02 -8.62
C GLY A 809 -12.73 -22.59 -8.99
N GLN A 810 -12.89 -22.25 -10.27
CA GLN A 810 -12.58 -20.95 -10.88
C GLN A 810 -13.62 -20.59 -11.94
N LEU A 811 -13.70 -19.31 -12.36
CA LEU A 811 -14.72 -18.86 -13.33
C LEU A 811 -14.28 -18.91 -14.80
N TYR A 812 -13.00 -19.16 -15.05
CA TYR A 812 -12.42 -19.26 -16.39
C TYR A 812 -11.05 -19.91 -16.31
N ASP A 813 -10.74 -20.82 -17.24
CA ASP A 813 -9.39 -21.37 -17.41
C ASP A 813 -8.97 -21.40 -18.89
N VAL A 814 -7.65 -21.42 -19.12
CA VAL A 814 -7.05 -21.61 -20.44
C VAL A 814 -5.82 -22.50 -20.35
N ARG A 815 -5.75 -23.56 -21.17
CA ARG A 815 -4.60 -24.47 -21.21
C ARG A 815 -4.09 -24.67 -22.64
N ARG A 816 -2.77 -24.61 -22.82
CA ARG A 816 -2.07 -25.04 -24.03
C ARG A 816 -2.09 -26.56 -24.10
N VAL A 817 -2.37 -27.12 -25.27
CA VAL A 817 -2.19 -28.54 -25.56
C VAL A 817 -0.80 -28.77 -26.17
N ASP A 818 0.04 -29.50 -25.44
CA ASP A 818 1.40 -29.85 -25.85
C ASP A 818 1.44 -30.45 -27.26
N ARG A 819 2.48 -30.08 -28.03
CA ARG A 819 2.76 -30.54 -29.41
C ARG A 819 1.68 -30.23 -30.46
N ARG A 820 0.45 -29.89 -30.08
CA ARG A 820 -0.70 -29.67 -30.98
C ARG A 820 -0.96 -28.20 -31.31
N ASN A 821 -0.40 -27.25 -30.54
CA ASN A 821 -0.70 -25.81 -30.63
C ASN A 821 -2.21 -25.51 -30.50
N TRP A 822 -2.94 -26.31 -29.74
CA TRP A 822 -4.35 -26.06 -29.43
C TRP A 822 -4.47 -25.33 -28.09
N PHE A 823 -5.54 -24.57 -27.91
CA PHE A 823 -5.88 -23.90 -26.66
C PHE A 823 -7.26 -24.32 -26.20
N VAL A 824 -7.35 -24.95 -25.03
CA VAL A 824 -8.61 -25.33 -24.38
C VAL A 824 -9.03 -24.18 -23.47
N HIS A 825 -10.24 -23.68 -23.64
CA HIS A 825 -10.85 -22.63 -22.82
C HIS A 825 -12.16 -23.14 -22.22
N ALA A 826 -12.34 -22.98 -20.91
CA ALA A 826 -13.55 -23.38 -20.18
C ALA A 826 -13.97 -22.30 -19.18
N PRO A 827 -15.26 -22.19 -18.80
CA PRO A 827 -15.72 -21.31 -17.73
C PRO A 827 -15.56 -21.93 -16.34
N CYS A 828 -14.60 -22.85 -16.18
CA CYS A 828 -14.36 -23.67 -14.99
C CYS A 828 -12.91 -24.19 -15.02
N GLU A 829 -12.44 -24.86 -13.96
CA GLU A 829 -11.08 -25.43 -13.91
C GLU A 829 -10.90 -26.51 -15.00
N ILE A 830 -9.72 -26.57 -15.63
CA ILE A 830 -9.32 -27.60 -16.59
C ILE A 830 -8.20 -28.44 -15.95
N ASP A 831 -8.48 -29.73 -15.74
CA ASP A 831 -7.60 -30.69 -15.08
C ASP A 831 -7.27 -31.90 -15.95
N ASP A 832 -6.31 -32.72 -15.51
CA ASP A 832 -5.92 -34.01 -16.12
C ASP A 832 -5.65 -33.94 -17.64
N LEU A 833 -5.06 -32.82 -18.10
CA LEU A 833 -4.71 -32.59 -19.50
C LEU A 833 -3.59 -33.53 -19.96
N ASP A 834 -3.94 -34.56 -20.72
CA ASP A 834 -3.04 -35.62 -21.22
C ASP A 834 -3.14 -35.74 -22.75
N THR A 835 -1.99 -35.84 -23.43
CA THR A 835 -1.87 -35.83 -24.90
C THR A 835 -1.07 -37.04 -25.39
N SER A 836 -1.66 -37.81 -26.30
CA SER A 836 -0.96 -38.78 -27.14
C SER A 836 -0.85 -38.29 -28.59
N ASP A 837 -0.14 -39.07 -29.41
CA ASP A 837 0.01 -38.78 -30.85
C ASP A 837 -1.35 -38.75 -31.61
N ASP A 838 -2.39 -39.39 -31.07
CA ASP A 838 -3.71 -39.62 -31.68
C ASP A 838 -4.91 -39.19 -30.81
N SER A 839 -4.68 -38.72 -29.58
CA SER A 839 -5.76 -38.33 -28.66
C SER A 839 -5.40 -37.21 -27.69
N LEU A 840 -6.44 -36.53 -27.19
CA LEU A 840 -6.39 -35.55 -26.11
C LEU A 840 -7.44 -35.92 -25.06
N ARG A 841 -7.04 -35.97 -23.78
CA ARG A 841 -7.92 -36.16 -22.62
C ARG A 841 -7.79 -34.98 -21.67
N PHE A 842 -8.90 -34.57 -21.06
CA PHE A 842 -8.92 -33.64 -19.92
C PHE A 842 -10.25 -33.73 -19.17
N ALA A 843 -10.30 -33.19 -17.96
CA ALA A 843 -11.50 -33.00 -17.17
C ALA A 843 -11.86 -31.50 -17.07
N VAL A 844 -13.15 -31.23 -16.89
CA VAL A 844 -13.67 -29.90 -16.52
C VAL A 844 -14.68 -30.01 -15.39
N ASP A 845 -14.62 -29.09 -14.42
CA ASP A 845 -15.55 -29.02 -13.28
C ASP A 845 -16.99 -28.67 -13.69
N GLY A 846 -17.14 -28.00 -14.83
CA GLY A 846 -18.43 -27.56 -15.36
C GLY A 846 -19.05 -26.37 -14.62
N TRP A 847 -20.30 -26.05 -14.98
CA TRP A 847 -21.02 -24.87 -14.47
C TRP A 847 -22.29 -25.29 -13.71
N GLY A 848 -22.14 -26.21 -12.76
CA GLY A 848 -23.25 -26.89 -12.10
C GLY A 848 -24.15 -27.61 -13.11
N ASP A 849 -25.47 -27.45 -12.97
CA ASP A 849 -26.49 -28.04 -13.86
C ASP A 849 -26.73 -27.25 -15.17
N ALA A 850 -26.00 -26.15 -15.40
CA ALA A 850 -26.20 -25.35 -16.60
C ALA A 850 -25.59 -26.00 -17.85
N THR A 851 -26.14 -25.66 -19.01
CA THR A 851 -25.41 -25.81 -20.26
C THR A 851 -24.27 -24.80 -20.31
N PHE A 852 -23.08 -25.26 -20.70
CA PHE A 852 -21.92 -24.41 -20.95
C PHE A 852 -21.12 -24.94 -22.15
N HIS A 853 -20.13 -24.17 -22.58
CA HIS A 853 -19.30 -24.45 -23.75
C HIS A 853 -17.82 -24.52 -23.37
N VAL A 854 -17.16 -25.57 -23.85
CA VAL A 854 -15.69 -25.64 -23.92
C VAL A 854 -15.26 -25.30 -25.34
N LEU A 855 -14.35 -24.35 -25.48
CA LEU A 855 -13.76 -23.97 -26.76
C LEU A 855 -12.37 -24.59 -26.87
N ILE A 856 -12.09 -25.23 -28.02
CA ILE A 856 -10.77 -25.72 -28.37
C ILE A 856 -10.36 -25.06 -29.69
N SER A 857 -9.38 -24.16 -29.60
CA SER A 857 -8.91 -23.35 -30.72
C SER A 857 -7.65 -23.96 -31.33
N GLY A 858 -7.55 -23.96 -32.67
CA GLY A 858 -6.38 -24.46 -33.41
C GLY A 858 -6.57 -25.85 -34.03
N VAL A 859 -7.75 -26.47 -33.84
CA VAL A 859 -8.08 -27.81 -34.31
C VAL A 859 -8.09 -27.84 -35.86
N PRO A 860 -7.18 -28.59 -36.52
CA PRO A 860 -6.90 -28.38 -37.95
C PRO A 860 -7.96 -28.96 -38.89
N ASN A 861 -8.65 -30.02 -38.46
CA ASN A 861 -9.71 -30.74 -39.19
C ASN A 861 -10.77 -31.19 -38.19
N GLU A 862 -11.95 -31.59 -38.67
CA GLU A 862 -12.95 -32.25 -37.84
C GLU A 862 -12.40 -33.59 -37.31
N LEU A 863 -12.59 -33.85 -36.01
CA LEU A 863 -11.99 -34.97 -35.30
C LEU A 863 -12.81 -36.25 -35.48
N SER A 864 -12.16 -37.41 -35.60
CA SER A 864 -12.85 -38.69 -35.84
C SER A 864 -13.77 -39.13 -34.70
N SER A 865 -13.49 -38.71 -33.46
CA SER A 865 -14.36 -38.96 -32.32
C SER A 865 -14.16 -37.90 -31.23
N VAL A 866 -15.27 -37.41 -30.68
CA VAL A 866 -15.30 -36.57 -29.47
C VAL A 866 -16.28 -37.18 -28.50
N THR A 867 -15.77 -37.72 -27.39
CA THR A 867 -16.58 -38.39 -26.37
C THR A 867 -16.51 -37.66 -25.04
N VAL A 868 -17.61 -37.70 -24.30
CA VAL A 868 -17.76 -37.15 -22.96
C VAL A 868 -18.43 -38.16 -22.03
N GLY A 869 -17.89 -38.29 -20.81
CA GLY A 869 -18.52 -39.04 -19.72
C GLY A 869 -18.47 -38.21 -18.44
N ALA A 870 -19.39 -38.48 -17.49
CA ALA A 870 -19.18 -38.01 -16.12
C ALA A 870 -17.93 -38.68 -15.53
N PRO A 871 -17.23 -38.06 -14.56
CA PRO A 871 -16.03 -38.65 -13.96
C PRO A 871 -16.29 -40.07 -13.40
N GLY A 872 -15.73 -41.09 -14.07
CA GLY A 872 -15.89 -42.51 -13.73
C GLY A 872 -17.05 -43.26 -14.42
N GLU A 873 -17.77 -42.64 -15.34
CA GLU A 873 -18.84 -43.27 -16.14
C GLU A 873 -18.40 -43.60 -17.59
N ASP A 874 -19.21 -44.40 -18.29
CA ASP A 874 -18.99 -44.72 -19.71
C ASP A 874 -19.18 -43.47 -20.59
N ALA A 875 -18.19 -43.18 -21.45
CA ALA A 875 -18.23 -42.02 -22.32
C ALA A 875 -19.18 -42.20 -23.52
N THR A 876 -19.86 -41.13 -23.89
CA THR A 876 -20.85 -41.03 -24.98
C THR A 876 -20.44 -39.96 -25.99
N ASP A 877 -21.00 -39.97 -27.20
CA ASP A 877 -20.69 -38.96 -28.22
C ASP A 877 -21.12 -37.55 -27.76
N ALA A 878 -20.20 -36.60 -27.76
CA ALA A 878 -20.47 -35.24 -27.28
C ALA A 878 -21.20 -34.38 -28.32
N LYS A 879 -22.00 -33.41 -27.85
CA LYS A 879 -22.60 -32.39 -28.73
C LYS A 879 -21.55 -31.36 -29.14
N THR A 880 -21.00 -31.50 -30.34
CA THR A 880 -19.94 -30.63 -30.86
C THR A 880 -20.40 -29.71 -32.00
N HIS A 881 -19.62 -28.67 -32.26
CA HIS A 881 -19.65 -27.88 -33.48
C HIS A 881 -18.21 -27.57 -33.91
N PHE A 882 -17.82 -27.95 -35.12
CA PHE A 882 -16.52 -27.63 -35.69
C PHE A 882 -16.65 -26.57 -36.79
N ASN A 883 -15.86 -25.50 -36.69
CA ASN A 883 -15.76 -24.46 -37.70
C ASN A 883 -14.43 -24.59 -38.46
N PRO A 884 -14.45 -25.03 -39.74
CA PRO A 884 -13.23 -25.23 -40.53
C PRO A 884 -12.57 -23.94 -41.01
N GLU A 885 -13.29 -22.80 -41.05
CA GLU A 885 -12.72 -21.49 -41.40
C GLU A 885 -11.83 -20.96 -40.28
N LEU A 886 -12.31 -21.10 -39.04
CA LEU A 886 -11.65 -20.56 -37.84
C LEU A 886 -10.80 -21.60 -37.09
N LYS A 887 -10.89 -22.89 -37.44
CA LYS A 887 -10.24 -24.01 -36.73
C LYS A 887 -10.64 -24.08 -35.25
N LEU A 888 -11.93 -23.92 -34.98
CA LEU A 888 -12.50 -23.96 -33.64
C LEU A 888 -13.38 -25.19 -33.49
N LEU A 889 -13.21 -25.93 -32.41
CA LEU A 889 -14.12 -26.96 -31.94
C LEU A 889 -14.81 -26.45 -30.67
N THR A 890 -16.14 -26.32 -30.70
CA THR A 890 -16.94 -26.01 -29.51
C THR A 890 -17.64 -27.28 -29.04
N ILE A 891 -17.50 -27.63 -27.76
CA ILE A 891 -18.17 -28.76 -27.12
C ILE A 891 -19.24 -28.20 -26.17
N THR A 892 -20.48 -28.64 -26.32
CA THR A 892 -21.60 -28.23 -25.44
C THR A 892 -21.80 -29.28 -24.36
N LEU A 893 -21.71 -28.85 -23.10
CA LEU A 893 -21.65 -29.73 -21.92
C LEU A 893 -22.69 -29.32 -20.86
N THR A 894 -22.88 -30.18 -19.86
CA THR A 894 -23.72 -29.93 -18.68
C THR A 894 -23.18 -30.77 -17.52
N GLY A 895 -22.89 -30.16 -16.38
CA GLY A 895 -22.19 -30.81 -15.27
C GLY A 895 -20.68 -31.02 -15.49
N PRO A 896 -19.97 -31.53 -14.46
CA PRO A 896 -18.57 -31.96 -14.57
C PRO A 896 -18.42 -33.03 -15.64
N SER A 897 -17.32 -33.01 -16.39
CA SER A 897 -17.16 -33.84 -17.58
C SER A 897 -15.70 -34.25 -17.81
N GLU A 898 -15.47 -35.54 -18.07
CA GLU A 898 -14.23 -36.02 -18.68
C GLU A 898 -14.41 -36.07 -20.20
N ILE A 899 -13.51 -35.41 -20.92
CA ILE A 899 -13.55 -35.23 -22.38
C ILE A 899 -12.39 -36.01 -23.01
N ARG A 900 -12.67 -36.75 -24.08
CA ARG A 900 -11.67 -37.44 -24.90
C ARG A 900 -11.89 -37.16 -26.37
N LEU A 901 -10.87 -36.62 -27.02
CA LEU A 901 -10.82 -36.35 -28.45
C LEU A 901 -9.90 -37.36 -29.13
N ARG A 902 -10.22 -37.77 -30.37
CA ARG A 902 -9.35 -38.57 -31.24
C ARG A 902 -9.35 -38.02 -32.65
N ASP A 903 -8.18 -38.01 -33.26
CA ASP A 903 -7.96 -37.51 -34.63
C ASP A 903 -8.59 -38.40 -35.71
#